data_AF-D3BN64-F1
#
_entry.id   AF-D3BN64-F1
#
_cell.length_a   1.000
_cell.length_b   1.000
_cell.length_c   1.000
_cell.angle_alpha   90.00
_cell.angle_beta   90.00
_cell.angle_gamma   90.00
#
_symmetry.space_group_name_H-M   'P 1'
#
loop_
_entity.id
_entity.type
_entity.pdbx_description
1 polymer ?
#
loop_
_entity_poly.entity_id
_entity_poly.type
_entity_poly.pdbx_seq_one_letter_code
_entity_poly.pdbx_strand_id
1 'polypeptide(L)'
;MNRRIRGVEQPTNLVRFGMQMRQYRYVSRGGPVTRQQIEQKAQELSNRLHARGERGEIQLALRFDDNWRNSKFTKLGNRVSLYVLNDEKGSDRMLDEPDDGFQEFTFYVIPDRTRAGGAKSGRTTLNDCLYDCLKEVYADDLKLTPEQFKAELGLQRNDPVPIDLLHKVEELLPKKPSIIVSGDHTYVGESKKSRTIRLSLRNGHYTLDKSNRLSAKGISFKERKPVAYFRHHGRDDVTVSFYDGKLYQINCFEDINQNDIKFDFDFHLSETCKTMSSPYLFIKCKSLDEMEEKYNSFIRVADIIKKETKDLVNYYKYGNVRQSATHLLLKTLPKDIEIEDVSAEESYWIEQATMSAMIYSVDHYEGPLYKYDYKAMYACIMKDYRFHIPIKRGTFKKLSQDEFNNLKFYQYGIYHASINQEVGQERLFKFNQNDYYTHIDLTRAKELGLQINIINDNNANVLEWDPQSKISCDIIFGNLIEKILNWIKNATDDDVKLEYKMMYAQLWGYLVRKRKQTIYDPGMDSMFKKEDSINRSSNKSRSFVGVDNYEEGDDYHMIESTVYIYNNQKIESIVPHERSNKIILSYTDNVYETPFARLKPFIIAKGRSMISKIMINGLQCEPNDVNNYIKRVHTDGFYSTKKLNFNTHSKGKSHAIDDVQIGVAPGDLKYEGYTEKVIIEKFKKVLGEFK
;
A
#
# COMPACT_ATOMS: atom_id res chain seq x y z
N MET A 1 60.63 13.86 30.45
CA MET A 1 59.70 12.71 30.53
C MET A 1 58.50 12.98 29.61
N ASN A 2 58.42 12.32 28.46
CA ASN A 2 57.27 12.45 27.55
C ASN A 2 56.04 11.78 28.18
N ARG A 3 55.11 12.58 28.71
CA ARG A 3 53.83 12.12 29.27
C ARG A 3 53.01 11.47 28.16
N ARG A 4 52.66 10.19 28.30
CA ARG A 4 51.89 9.44 27.29
C ARG A 4 50.42 9.88 27.30
N ILE A 5 50.07 10.84 26.45
CA ILE A 5 48.68 11.12 26.05
C ILE A 5 48.23 9.98 25.12
N ARG A 6 47.35 9.09 25.57
CA ARG A 6 46.82 7.97 24.76
C ARG A 6 45.36 8.26 24.42
N GLY A 7 45.07 8.42 23.12
CA GLY A 7 43.70 8.49 22.62
C GLY A 7 43.14 7.09 22.37
N VAL A 8 41.87 6.90 22.70
CA VAL A 8 41.11 5.69 22.38
C VAL A 8 40.07 6.07 21.32
N GLU A 9 40.10 5.37 20.19
CA GLU A 9 39.02 5.44 19.20
C GLU A 9 37.80 4.70 19.75
N GLN A 10 36.65 5.37 19.76
CA GLN A 10 35.40 4.82 20.22
C GLN A 10 34.35 4.96 19.11
N PRO A 11 33.58 3.89 18.81
CA PRO A 11 32.42 4.00 17.95
C PRO A 11 31.38 4.91 18.61
N THR A 12 30.73 5.77 17.82
CA THR A 12 29.66 6.65 18.30
C THR A 12 28.42 6.51 17.42
N ASN A 13 27.24 6.68 18.03
CA ASN A 13 25.96 6.74 17.33
C ASN A 13 25.65 8.14 16.78
N LEU A 14 26.57 9.10 16.97
CA LEU A 14 26.42 10.46 16.46
C LEU A 14 26.52 10.48 14.95
N VAL A 15 25.51 11.10 14.32
CA VAL A 15 25.42 11.30 12.87
C VAL A 15 25.33 12.79 12.54
N ARG A 16 26.05 13.25 11.51
CA ARG A 16 25.92 14.60 10.95
C ARG A 16 25.66 14.48 9.46
N PHE A 17 24.56 15.06 8.98
CA PHE A 17 24.08 14.87 7.59
C PHE A 17 23.97 13.40 7.17
N GLY A 18 23.55 12.52 8.10
CA GLY A 18 23.43 11.08 7.86
C GLY A 18 24.75 10.29 7.96
N MET A 19 25.90 10.95 8.12
CA MET A 19 27.21 10.30 8.22
C MET A 19 27.59 10.00 9.67
N GLN A 20 27.93 8.75 9.96
CA GLN A 20 28.40 8.33 11.28
C GLN A 20 29.80 8.90 11.58
N MET A 21 29.92 9.53 12.74
CA MET A 21 31.15 10.15 13.19
C MET A 21 32.07 9.10 13.83
N ARG A 22 33.39 9.33 13.81
CA ARG A 22 34.36 8.63 14.68
C ARG A 22 34.76 9.55 15.82
N GLN A 23 34.76 9.01 17.03
CA GLN A 23 35.17 9.75 18.22
C GLN A 23 36.53 9.25 18.70
N TYR A 24 37.47 10.17 18.88
CA TYR A 24 38.76 9.91 19.51
C TYR A 24 38.81 10.65 20.84
N ARG A 25 38.61 9.92 21.93
CA ARG A 25 38.57 10.49 23.28
C ARG A 25 39.96 10.39 23.93
N TYR A 26 40.40 11.49 24.52
CA TYR A 26 41.69 11.59 25.19
C TYR A 26 41.48 12.00 26.65
N VAL A 27 42.00 11.19 27.56
CA VAL A 27 42.01 11.46 29.00
C VAL A 27 43.46 11.48 29.45
N SER A 28 43.90 12.59 30.03
CA SER A 28 45.27 12.70 30.53
C SER A 28 45.39 12.06 31.91
N ARG A 29 46.25 11.04 32.05
CA ARG A 29 46.53 10.36 33.32
C ARG A 29 47.79 10.89 34.05
N GLY A 30 48.49 11.87 33.46
CA GLY A 30 49.78 12.39 33.95
C GLY A 30 49.74 13.86 34.34
N GLY A 31 48.57 14.38 34.70
CA GLY A 31 48.30 15.81 34.91
C GLY A 31 47.74 16.49 33.66
N PRO A 32 47.25 17.73 33.81
CA PRO A 32 46.55 18.44 32.75
C PRO A 32 47.43 18.80 31.54
N VAL A 33 46.77 19.01 30.40
CA VAL A 33 47.38 19.22 29.08
C VAL A 33 47.04 20.63 28.59
N THR A 34 48.00 21.32 28.00
CA THR A 34 47.77 22.69 27.53
C THR A 34 47.04 22.75 26.21
N ARG A 35 46.40 23.88 25.89
CA ARG A 35 45.72 24.07 24.60
C ARG A 35 46.66 23.87 23.42
N GLN A 36 47.90 24.35 23.52
CA GLN A 36 48.93 24.18 22.48
C GLN A 36 49.27 22.70 22.26
N GLN A 37 49.36 21.92 23.34
CA GLN A 37 49.61 20.47 23.24
C GLN A 37 48.42 19.74 22.61
N ILE A 38 47.19 20.19 22.89
CA ILE A 38 45.98 19.64 22.25
C ILE A 38 45.94 19.99 20.76
N GLU A 39 46.27 21.24 20.38
CA GLU A 39 46.35 21.66 18.97
C GLU A 39 47.36 20.79 18.20
N GLN A 40 48.54 20.56 18.77
CA GLN A 40 49.55 19.67 18.19
C GLN A 40 49.00 18.25 18.00
N LYS A 41 48.31 17.70 19.00
CA LYS A 41 47.70 16.36 18.90
C LYS A 41 46.55 16.31 17.89
N ALA A 42 45.76 17.36 17.78
CA ALA A 42 44.70 17.49 16.79
C ALA A 42 45.30 17.49 15.38
N GLN A 43 46.37 18.25 15.19
CA GLN A 43 47.06 18.34 13.91
C GLN A 43 47.77 17.03 13.55
N GLU A 44 48.42 16.38 14.51
CA GLU A 44 49.02 15.05 14.33
C GLU A 44 47.97 14.03 13.87
N LEU A 45 46.80 14.00 14.50
CA LEU A 45 45.71 13.11 14.09
C LEU A 45 45.20 13.44 12.69
N SER A 46 44.94 14.73 12.43
CA SER A 46 44.48 15.22 11.12
C SER A 46 45.44 14.83 9.99
N ASN A 47 46.73 15.10 10.17
CA ASN A 47 47.79 14.78 9.19
C ASN A 47 47.97 13.27 9.04
N ARG A 48 47.90 12.50 10.13
CA ARG A 48 48.05 11.04 10.09
C ARG A 48 46.92 10.38 9.32
N LEU A 49 45.67 10.82 9.51
CA LEU A 49 44.52 10.31 8.76
C LEU A 49 44.64 10.72 7.29
N HIS A 50 45.01 11.97 7.02
CA HIS A 50 45.23 12.45 5.65
C HIS A 50 46.33 11.67 4.91
N ALA A 51 47.47 11.40 5.57
CA ALA A 51 48.59 10.64 5.00
C ALA A 51 48.22 9.16 4.72
N ARG A 52 47.20 8.62 5.38
CA ARG A 52 46.62 7.29 5.08
C ARG A 52 45.66 7.31 3.90
N GLY A 53 45.49 8.46 3.23
CA GLY A 53 44.56 8.65 2.12
C GLY A 53 43.12 8.91 2.56
N GLU A 54 42.86 9.13 3.86
CA GLU A 54 41.53 9.50 4.33
C GLU A 54 41.25 10.98 3.99
N ARG A 55 40.05 11.23 3.47
CA ARG A 55 39.51 12.58 3.26
C ARG A 55 38.36 12.79 4.24
N GLY A 56 37.98 14.04 4.52
CA GLY A 56 36.94 14.36 5.50
C GLY A 56 37.23 15.61 6.32
N GLU A 57 36.47 15.77 7.39
CA GLU A 57 36.59 16.88 8.33
C GLU A 57 36.89 16.39 9.77
N ILE A 58 37.59 17.21 10.54
CA ILE A 58 37.87 17.03 11.96
C ILE A 58 37.41 18.25 12.75
N GLN A 59 36.87 18.00 13.94
CA GLN A 59 36.48 19.00 14.94
C GLN A 59 37.06 18.62 16.30
N LEU A 60 37.59 19.61 17.01
CA LEU A 60 38.01 19.49 18.40
C LEU A 60 36.88 19.93 19.35
N ALA A 61 36.65 19.14 20.39
CA ALA A 61 35.80 19.45 21.53
C ALA A 61 36.64 19.50 22.82
N LEU A 62 36.59 20.62 23.52
CA LEU A 62 37.29 20.87 24.79
C LEU A 62 36.29 20.84 25.95
N ARG A 63 36.69 20.22 27.07
CA ARG A 63 35.91 20.23 28.31
C ARG A 63 36.36 21.39 29.20
N PHE A 64 35.47 22.36 29.41
CA PHE A 64 35.60 23.38 30.45
C PHE A 64 34.77 22.97 31.67
N ASP A 65 34.95 23.67 32.80
CA ASP A 65 34.31 23.33 34.08
C ASP A 65 32.78 23.31 34.00
N ASP A 66 32.21 24.22 33.23
CA ASP A 66 30.76 24.35 33.05
C ASP A 66 30.22 23.42 31.96
N ASN A 67 30.91 23.28 30.82
CA ASN A 67 30.40 22.55 29.66
C ASN A 67 31.45 22.15 28.62
N TRP A 68 31.01 21.33 27.64
CA TRP A 68 31.78 21.05 26.42
C TRP A 68 31.65 22.20 25.41
N ARG A 69 32.76 22.53 24.75
CA ARG A 69 32.82 23.55 23.70
C ARG A 69 33.46 22.99 22.43
N ASN A 70 32.79 23.18 21.30
CA ASN A 70 33.18 22.60 20.02
C ASN A 70 33.72 23.66 19.06
N SER A 71 34.89 23.42 18.49
CA SER A 71 35.48 24.24 17.41
C SER A 71 34.71 24.13 16.08
N LYS A 72 35.09 24.88 15.04
CA LYS A 72 34.58 24.66 13.68
C LYS A 72 35.17 23.38 13.08
N PHE A 73 34.44 22.72 12.20
CA PHE A 73 35.00 21.63 11.40
C PHE A 73 36.05 22.15 10.42
N THR A 74 37.11 21.38 10.21
CA THR A 74 38.21 21.68 9.30
C THR A 74 38.58 20.45 8.50
N LYS A 75 38.98 20.62 7.24
CA LYS A 75 39.38 19.48 6.39
C LYS A 75 40.60 18.76 6.95
N LEU A 76 40.63 17.43 6.87
CA LEU A 76 41.80 16.63 7.22
C LEU A 76 43.01 17.06 6.40
N GLY A 77 44.15 17.24 7.07
CA GLY A 77 45.39 17.80 6.48
C GLY A 77 45.50 19.32 6.56
N ASN A 78 44.39 20.06 6.72
CA ASN A 78 44.42 21.49 6.99
C ASN A 78 44.68 21.77 8.48
N ARG A 79 44.98 23.03 8.81
CA ARG A 79 45.10 23.48 10.21
C ARG A 79 43.78 23.26 10.95
N VAL A 80 43.82 22.51 12.04
CA VAL A 80 42.61 22.23 12.84
C VAL A 80 42.16 23.48 13.58
N SER A 81 40.87 23.81 13.50
CA SER A 81 40.30 24.96 14.20
C SER A 81 40.29 24.74 15.71
N LEU A 82 40.60 25.80 16.47
CA LEU A 82 40.36 25.86 17.90
C LEU A 82 38.98 26.48 18.17
N TYR A 83 38.48 26.31 19.40
CA TYR A 83 37.23 26.93 19.85
C TYR A 83 37.44 28.42 20.10
N VAL A 84 36.58 29.25 19.52
CA VAL A 84 36.53 30.72 19.69
C VAL A 84 35.11 31.13 20.08
N LEU A 85 34.98 32.12 20.96
CA LEU A 85 33.71 32.81 21.21
C LEU A 85 33.60 34.04 20.32
N ASN A 86 32.43 34.21 19.70
CA ASN A 86 32.07 35.48 19.10
C ASN A 86 31.52 36.40 20.18
N ASP A 87 32.12 37.58 20.35
CA ASP A 87 31.52 38.65 21.15
C ASP A 87 30.39 39.36 20.38
N GLU A 88 29.62 40.22 21.07
CA GLU A 88 28.50 40.99 20.50
C GLU A 88 28.92 41.95 19.36
N LYS A 89 30.23 42.15 19.16
CA LYS A 89 30.80 42.97 18.09
C LYS A 89 31.37 42.13 16.93
N GLY A 90 31.21 40.81 16.98
CA GLY A 90 31.65 39.89 15.93
C GLY A 90 33.15 39.60 15.93
N SER A 91 33.86 39.87 17.03
CA SER A 91 35.27 39.55 17.17
C SER A 91 35.47 38.16 17.79
N ASP A 92 36.32 37.35 17.16
CA ASP A 92 36.69 36.00 17.65
C ASP A 92 37.61 36.15 18.87
N ARG A 93 37.14 35.82 20.07
CA ARG A 93 37.92 35.80 21.31
C ARG A 93 38.14 34.36 21.78
N MET A 94 39.39 33.99 22.06
CA MET A 94 39.73 32.75 22.74
C MET A 94 39.35 32.85 24.23
N LEU A 95 38.70 31.82 24.78
CA LEU A 95 38.56 31.71 26.23
C LEU A 95 39.91 31.48 26.89
N ASP A 96 40.04 31.96 28.12
CA ASP A 96 41.19 31.65 28.94
C ASP A 96 41.28 30.13 29.14
N GLU A 97 42.50 29.63 29.17
CA GLU A 97 42.76 28.23 29.49
C GLU A 97 42.46 28.03 30.99
N PRO A 98 41.82 26.92 31.41
CA PRO A 98 41.67 26.65 32.84
C PRO A 98 43.03 26.71 33.53
N ASP A 99 43.09 27.25 34.75
CA ASP A 99 44.36 27.39 35.50
C ASP A 99 45.07 26.04 35.68
N ASP A 100 44.27 24.98 35.82
CA ASP A 100 44.69 23.59 35.90
C ASP A 100 44.69 22.89 34.53
N GLY A 101 44.72 23.59 33.39
CA GLY A 101 44.70 23.04 32.03
C GLY A 101 43.55 22.06 31.72
N PHE A 102 43.67 21.31 30.62
CA PHE A 102 42.62 20.36 30.20
C PHE A 102 42.95 18.92 30.62
N GLN A 103 42.04 18.28 31.36
CA GLN A 103 42.15 16.86 31.72
C GLN A 103 41.57 15.93 30.64
N GLU A 104 40.61 16.42 29.87
CA GLU A 104 39.89 15.65 28.86
C GLU A 104 39.58 16.48 27.60
N PHE A 105 39.76 15.86 26.43
CA PHE A 105 39.34 16.43 25.15
C PHE A 105 38.96 15.33 24.16
N THR A 106 38.17 15.68 23.15
CA THR A 106 37.68 14.75 22.14
C THR A 106 37.86 15.31 20.74
N PHE A 107 38.30 14.47 19.80
CA PHE A 107 38.20 14.77 18.38
C PHE A 107 37.05 14.00 17.74
N TYR A 108 36.29 14.70 16.91
CA TYR A 108 35.28 14.12 16.07
C TYR A 108 35.75 14.17 14.61
N VAL A 109 35.80 13.01 13.95
CA VAL A 109 36.20 12.90 12.54
C VAL A 109 35.03 12.41 11.71
N ILE A 110 34.73 13.14 10.64
CA ILE A 110 33.73 12.79 9.63
C ILE A 110 34.49 12.44 8.35
N PRO A 111 34.54 11.17 7.92
CA PRO A 111 35.19 10.82 6.66
C PRO A 111 34.39 11.34 5.46
N ASP A 112 35.08 11.89 4.45
CA ASP A 112 34.50 12.14 3.13
C ASP A 112 34.16 10.79 2.50
N ARG A 113 32.90 10.62 2.14
CA ARG A 113 32.43 9.45 1.41
C ARG A 113 32.43 9.76 -0.08
N THR A 114 32.77 8.78 -0.90
CA THR A 114 32.83 8.97 -2.35
C THR A 114 31.44 9.35 -2.89
N ARG A 115 31.37 10.40 -3.71
CA ARG A 115 30.19 10.78 -4.51
C ARG A 115 30.00 9.84 -5.72
N ALA A 116 30.46 8.61 -5.59
CA ALA A 116 30.45 7.61 -6.64
C ALA A 116 30.29 6.22 -6.02
N GLY A 117 29.53 5.37 -6.72
CA GLY A 117 29.27 4.00 -6.35
C GLY A 117 30.25 3.03 -7.03
N GLY A 118 30.90 2.19 -6.23
CA GLY A 118 31.81 1.12 -6.64
C GLY A 118 32.05 0.15 -5.48
N ALA A 119 32.59 -1.03 -5.77
CA ALA A 119 32.90 -2.01 -4.73
C ALA A 119 34.08 -1.52 -3.87
N LYS A 120 33.87 -1.39 -2.55
CA LYS A 120 34.98 -1.41 -1.58
C LYS A 120 35.03 -2.81 -0.94
N SER A 121 36.15 -3.49 -1.19
CA SER A 121 36.58 -4.78 -0.64
C SER A 121 35.94 -6.05 -1.22
N GLY A 122 36.75 -6.79 -1.99
CA GLY A 122 36.88 -8.24 -1.80
C GLY A 122 36.26 -9.21 -2.81
N ARG A 123 35.42 -8.78 -3.77
CA ARG A 123 34.87 -9.73 -4.77
C ARG A 123 34.94 -9.29 -6.24
N THR A 124 34.76 -8.00 -6.55
CA THR A 124 34.88 -7.52 -7.94
C THR A 124 35.51 -6.13 -7.98
N THR A 125 36.44 -5.89 -8.90
CA THR A 125 37.03 -4.56 -9.21
C THR A 125 36.19 -3.79 -10.24
N LEU A 126 35.07 -4.38 -10.67
CA LEU A 126 34.27 -3.92 -11.80
C LEU A 126 33.30 -2.79 -11.43
N ASN A 127 33.08 -2.48 -10.15
CA ASN A 127 32.26 -1.34 -9.71
C ASN A 127 30.82 -1.31 -10.28
N ASP A 128 30.14 -2.45 -10.32
CA ASP A 128 28.83 -2.63 -10.97
C ASP A 128 27.61 -2.44 -10.06
N CYS A 129 27.80 -2.00 -8.82
CA CYS A 129 26.72 -1.90 -7.83
C CYS A 129 25.47 -1.11 -8.31
N LEU A 130 25.65 -0.04 -9.10
CA LEU A 130 24.52 0.68 -9.70
C LEU A 130 23.83 -0.16 -10.77
N TYR A 131 24.59 -0.77 -11.67
CA TYR A 131 24.06 -1.63 -12.71
C TYR A 131 23.29 -2.82 -12.12
N ASP A 132 23.80 -3.44 -11.07
CA ASP A 132 23.14 -4.54 -10.36
C ASP A 132 21.78 -4.10 -9.79
N CYS A 133 21.70 -2.89 -9.24
CA CYS A 133 20.44 -2.29 -8.79
C CYS A 133 19.45 -2.12 -9.97
N LEU A 134 19.93 -1.61 -11.09
CA LEU A 134 19.10 -1.39 -12.30
C LEU A 134 18.64 -2.71 -12.92
N LYS A 135 19.51 -3.73 -12.93
CA LYS A 135 19.17 -5.09 -13.38
C LYS A 135 18.16 -5.75 -12.45
N GLU A 136 18.21 -5.51 -11.13
CA GLU A 136 17.16 -5.98 -10.22
C GLU A 136 15.81 -5.32 -10.53
N VAL A 137 15.77 -4.05 -10.94
CA VAL A 137 14.54 -3.31 -11.27
C VAL A 137 13.94 -3.75 -12.60
N TYR A 138 14.74 -3.74 -13.66
CA TYR A 138 14.27 -3.94 -15.03
C TYR A 138 14.42 -5.37 -15.53
N ALA A 139 15.19 -6.22 -14.86
CA ALA A 139 15.47 -7.59 -15.29
C ALA A 139 15.84 -7.62 -16.78
N ASP A 140 15.06 -8.29 -17.61
CA ASP A 140 15.34 -8.45 -19.05
C ASP A 140 14.98 -7.21 -19.89
N ASP A 141 14.24 -6.24 -19.34
CA ASP A 141 13.99 -4.94 -19.99
C ASP A 141 15.29 -4.11 -20.11
N LEU A 142 16.28 -4.36 -19.23
CA LEU A 142 17.60 -3.72 -19.33
C LEU A 142 18.45 -4.42 -20.39
N LYS A 143 18.45 -3.83 -21.60
CA LYS A 143 19.16 -4.37 -22.77
C LYS A 143 20.67 -4.12 -22.80
N LEU A 144 21.18 -3.21 -21.97
CA LEU A 144 22.60 -2.87 -21.91
C LEU A 144 23.36 -3.89 -21.06
N THR A 145 24.56 -4.27 -21.47
CA THR A 145 25.51 -4.98 -20.60
C THR A 145 26.19 -4.00 -19.63
N PRO A 146 26.84 -4.46 -18.54
CA PRO A 146 27.62 -3.57 -17.67
C PRO A 146 28.69 -2.77 -18.41
N GLU A 147 29.38 -3.38 -19.38
CA GLU A 147 30.40 -2.74 -20.21
C GLU A 147 29.80 -1.61 -21.06
N GLN A 148 28.68 -1.90 -21.75
CA GLN A 148 27.97 -0.92 -22.56
C GLN A 148 27.43 0.22 -21.70
N PHE A 149 26.83 -0.11 -20.55
CA PHE A 149 26.31 0.87 -19.61
C PHE A 149 27.39 1.88 -19.19
N LYS A 150 28.61 1.43 -18.91
CA LYS A 150 29.72 2.33 -18.57
C LYS A 150 30.24 3.12 -19.75
N ALA A 151 30.34 2.49 -20.93
CA ALA A 151 30.76 3.16 -22.15
C ALA A 151 29.82 4.33 -22.51
N GLU A 152 28.51 4.14 -22.41
CA GLU A 152 27.49 5.19 -22.64
C GLU A 152 27.59 6.36 -21.64
N LEU A 153 28.10 6.10 -20.43
CA LEU A 153 28.36 7.13 -19.42
C LEU A 153 29.71 7.83 -19.61
N GLY A 154 30.54 7.38 -20.57
CA GLY A 154 31.90 7.88 -20.77
C GLY A 154 32.89 7.42 -19.70
N LEU A 155 32.61 6.29 -19.03
CA LEU A 155 33.41 5.72 -17.95
C LEU A 155 34.21 4.52 -18.43
N GLN A 156 35.40 4.30 -17.86
CA GLN A 156 36.15 3.06 -18.06
C GLN A 156 35.46 1.91 -17.34
N ARG A 157 35.75 0.67 -17.78
CA ARG A 157 35.06 -0.53 -17.26
C ARG A 157 35.13 -0.67 -15.74
N ASN A 158 36.26 -0.26 -15.15
CA ASN A 158 36.50 -0.38 -13.72
C ASN A 158 36.19 0.91 -12.96
N ASP A 159 35.66 1.96 -13.59
CA ASP A 159 35.38 3.22 -12.89
C ASP A 159 34.13 3.11 -12.01
N PRO A 160 34.12 3.70 -10.81
CA PRO A 160 32.89 3.86 -10.03
C PRO A 160 31.96 4.86 -10.72
N VAL A 161 30.65 4.67 -10.59
CA VAL A 161 29.66 5.56 -11.23
C VAL A 161 29.36 6.76 -10.34
N PRO A 162 29.71 8.00 -10.73
CA PRO A 162 29.42 9.20 -9.96
C PRO A 162 27.94 9.52 -9.89
N ILE A 163 27.51 10.13 -8.78
CA ILE A 163 26.14 10.62 -8.58
C ILE A 163 25.77 11.70 -9.61
N ASP A 164 26.76 12.48 -10.04
CA ASP A 164 26.56 13.58 -10.98
C ASP A 164 26.23 13.08 -12.41
N LEU A 165 26.43 11.79 -12.71
CA LEU A 165 26.04 11.17 -13.99
C LEU A 165 24.63 10.56 -13.99
N LEU A 166 23.91 10.59 -12.85
CA LEU A 166 22.59 9.94 -12.75
C LEU A 166 21.54 10.52 -13.71
N HIS A 167 21.63 11.80 -14.07
CA HIS A 167 20.77 12.40 -15.10
C HIS A 167 20.93 11.70 -16.46
N LYS A 168 22.15 11.28 -16.83
CA LYS A 168 22.39 10.48 -18.04
C LYS A 168 21.84 9.07 -17.89
N VAL A 169 22.00 8.48 -16.70
CA VAL A 169 21.44 7.16 -16.39
C VAL A 169 19.92 7.14 -16.58
N GLU A 170 19.21 8.16 -16.10
CA GLU A 170 17.75 8.30 -16.30
C GLU A 170 17.36 8.26 -17.80
N GLU A 171 18.15 8.86 -18.67
CA GLU A 171 17.89 8.90 -20.12
C GLU A 171 18.23 7.58 -20.83
N LEU A 172 19.21 6.83 -20.32
CA LEU A 172 19.59 5.51 -20.84
C LEU A 172 18.60 4.41 -20.47
N LEU A 173 17.86 4.58 -19.37
CA LEU A 173 16.98 3.55 -18.83
C LEU A 173 15.67 3.40 -19.61
N PRO A 174 15.13 2.17 -19.71
CA PRO A 174 13.80 1.95 -20.26
C PRO A 174 12.76 2.78 -19.49
N LYS A 175 11.81 3.37 -20.21
CA LYS A 175 10.70 4.15 -19.63
C LYS A 175 11.15 5.42 -18.88
N LYS A 176 12.46 5.73 -18.92
CA LYS A 176 13.12 6.95 -18.43
C LYS A 176 12.66 7.37 -17.02
N PRO A 177 12.81 6.54 -15.96
CA PRO A 177 12.33 6.89 -14.62
C PRO A 177 13.06 8.11 -14.03
N SER A 178 12.52 8.69 -12.95
CA SER A 178 13.29 9.56 -12.07
C SER A 178 14.11 8.72 -11.09
N ILE A 179 15.36 9.08 -10.83
CA ILE A 179 16.18 8.45 -9.79
C ILE A 179 16.20 9.36 -8.55
N ILE A 180 16.02 8.73 -7.39
CA ILE A 180 16.19 9.38 -6.08
C ILE A 180 17.25 8.62 -5.32
N VAL A 181 18.29 9.31 -4.87
CA VAL A 181 19.36 8.75 -4.05
C VAL A 181 19.31 9.37 -2.66
N SER A 182 19.38 8.52 -1.64
CA SER A 182 19.57 8.88 -0.24
C SER A 182 20.88 8.26 0.32
N GLY A 183 21.28 8.59 1.54
CA GLY A 183 22.48 8.03 2.18
C GLY A 183 23.54 9.09 2.47
N ASP A 184 24.80 8.77 2.18
CA ASP A 184 25.94 9.69 2.39
C ASP A 184 25.85 10.93 1.49
N HIS A 185 25.22 10.76 0.33
CA HIS A 185 24.92 11.83 -0.63
C HIS A 185 23.48 11.69 -1.10
N THR A 186 22.89 12.81 -1.51
CA THR A 186 21.52 12.87 -2.02
C THR A 186 21.51 13.31 -3.48
N TYR A 187 20.56 12.77 -4.22
CA TYR A 187 20.23 13.19 -5.59
C TYR A 187 18.74 13.04 -5.79
N VAL A 188 18.12 14.04 -6.40
CA VAL A 188 16.72 13.99 -6.81
C VAL A 188 16.71 14.40 -8.27
N GLY A 189 16.30 13.48 -9.14
CA GLY A 189 16.17 13.77 -10.56
C GLY A 189 15.29 14.99 -10.79
N GLU A 190 15.69 15.84 -11.74
CA GLU A 190 14.96 17.07 -12.06
C GLU A 190 13.59 16.77 -12.70
N SER A 191 13.40 15.54 -13.20
CA SER A 191 12.19 15.15 -13.91
C SER A 191 11.09 14.65 -12.98
N LYS A 192 9.98 15.41 -12.87
CA LYS A 192 8.77 14.94 -12.18
C LYS A 192 8.07 13.86 -13.01
N LYS A 193 8.50 12.61 -12.87
CA LYS A 193 7.95 11.47 -13.61
C LYS A 193 7.09 10.59 -12.69
N SER A 194 6.20 9.80 -13.29
CA SER A 194 5.36 8.84 -12.54
C SER A 194 6.15 7.62 -12.08
N ARG A 195 7.22 7.25 -12.79
CA ARG A 195 8.13 6.15 -12.45
C ARG A 195 9.34 6.67 -11.67
N THR A 196 9.68 5.98 -10.59
CA THR A 196 10.75 6.38 -9.66
C THR A 196 11.57 5.17 -9.24
N ILE A 197 12.90 5.31 -9.24
CA ILE A 197 13.83 4.34 -8.65
C ILE A 197 14.50 4.98 -7.45
N ARG A 198 14.30 4.40 -6.27
CA ARG A 198 14.99 4.81 -5.05
C ARG A 198 16.24 3.98 -4.82
N LEU A 199 17.35 4.67 -4.64
CA LEU A 199 18.66 4.11 -4.33
C LEU A 199 19.18 4.72 -3.03
N SER A 200 20.08 4.00 -2.39
CA SER A 200 20.88 4.49 -1.28
C SER A 200 22.35 4.41 -1.66
N LEU A 201 23.08 5.53 -1.60
CA LEU A 201 24.53 5.57 -1.76
C LEU A 201 25.17 5.65 -0.37
N ARG A 202 25.71 4.54 0.11
CA ARG A 202 26.38 4.46 1.42
C ARG A 202 27.74 3.80 1.29
N ASN A 203 28.74 4.39 1.93
CA ASN A 203 30.13 3.96 1.89
C ASN A 203 30.67 3.75 0.48
N GLY A 204 30.18 4.54 -0.48
CA GLY A 204 30.53 4.41 -1.89
C GLY A 204 29.87 3.23 -2.60
N HIS A 205 28.74 2.71 -2.15
CA HIS A 205 28.01 1.63 -2.82
C HIS A 205 26.53 2.01 -3.02
N TYR A 206 26.01 1.81 -4.24
CA TYR A 206 24.58 1.95 -4.52
C TYR A 206 23.82 0.68 -4.13
N THR A 207 22.76 0.82 -3.38
CA THR A 207 21.82 -0.28 -3.08
C THR A 207 20.42 0.18 -3.38
N LEU A 208 19.55 -0.73 -3.84
CA LEU A 208 18.13 -0.41 -3.95
C LEU A 208 17.54 -0.13 -2.58
N ASP A 209 16.84 0.99 -2.47
CA ASP A 209 16.04 1.28 -1.28
C ASP A 209 14.75 0.46 -1.35
N LYS A 210 14.55 -0.40 -0.36
CA LYS A 210 13.41 -1.31 -0.26
C LYS A 210 12.42 -0.88 0.84
N SER A 211 12.67 0.25 1.52
CA SER A 211 11.87 0.73 2.66
C SER A 211 10.40 0.98 2.30
N ASN A 212 10.14 1.57 1.14
CA ASN A 212 8.78 1.90 0.67
C ASN A 212 8.18 0.84 -0.27
N ARG A 213 8.82 -0.33 -0.41
CA ARG A 213 8.27 -1.40 -1.26
C ARG A 213 7.12 -2.09 -0.54
N LEU A 214 6.02 -2.27 -1.27
CA LEU A 214 4.87 -3.03 -0.78
C LEU A 214 5.28 -4.48 -0.50
N SER A 215 4.95 -4.96 0.69
CA SER A 215 5.18 -6.34 1.13
C SER A 215 3.86 -7.01 1.51
N ALA A 216 3.64 -8.23 1.04
CA ALA A 216 2.48 -9.01 1.49
C ALA A 216 2.73 -9.52 2.92
N LYS A 217 1.74 -9.32 3.78
CA LYS A 217 1.72 -9.80 5.16
C LYS A 217 1.06 -11.18 5.22
N GLY A 218 1.46 -12.01 6.18
CA GLY A 218 0.79 -13.31 6.46
C GLY A 218 1.24 -14.49 5.60
N ILE A 219 2.31 -14.33 4.80
CA ILE A 219 2.82 -15.38 3.91
C ILE A 219 3.88 -16.22 4.62
N SER A 220 3.70 -17.53 4.67
CA SER A 220 4.71 -18.43 5.21
C SER A 220 5.91 -18.58 4.28
N PHE A 221 7.12 -18.62 4.85
CA PHE A 221 8.35 -18.92 4.11
C PHE A 221 8.40 -20.38 3.61
N LYS A 222 7.69 -21.29 4.29
CA LYS A 222 7.64 -22.72 4.00
C LYS A 222 6.21 -23.18 3.75
N GLU A 223 6.05 -24.29 3.06
CA GLU A 223 4.74 -24.92 2.92
C GLU A 223 4.23 -25.42 4.27
N ARG A 224 2.94 -25.21 4.53
CA ARG A 224 2.26 -25.58 5.77
C ARG A 224 1.35 -26.78 5.53
N LYS A 225 1.15 -27.59 6.57
CA LYS A 225 0.28 -28.75 6.58
C LYS A 225 -1.17 -28.31 6.76
N PRO A 226 -2.08 -28.56 5.80
CA PRO A 226 -3.49 -28.22 5.96
C PRO A 226 -4.14 -29.02 7.09
N VAL A 227 -5.07 -28.40 7.81
CA VAL A 227 -5.88 -29.01 8.86
C VAL A 227 -7.26 -28.38 8.80
N ALA A 228 -8.30 -29.16 8.53
CA ALA A 228 -9.68 -28.69 8.64
C ALA A 228 -10.09 -28.64 10.12
N TYR A 229 -10.89 -27.66 10.52
CA TYR A 229 -11.39 -27.56 11.88
C TYR A 229 -12.84 -27.07 11.95
N PHE A 230 -13.56 -27.52 12.96
CA PHE A 230 -14.92 -27.08 13.29
C PHE A 230 -15.03 -26.82 14.80
N ARG A 231 -15.53 -25.64 15.17
CA ARG A 231 -15.72 -25.25 16.58
C ARG A 231 -17.17 -25.52 16.99
N HIS A 232 -17.34 -26.36 17.99
CA HIS A 232 -18.61 -26.63 18.65
C HIS A 232 -18.77 -25.65 19.83
N HIS A 233 -19.89 -24.94 19.86
CA HIS A 233 -20.26 -24.11 21.00
C HIS A 233 -21.32 -24.85 21.83
N GLY A 234 -20.90 -25.45 22.94
CA GLY A 234 -21.81 -25.91 23.98
C GLY A 234 -22.22 -24.75 24.92
N ARG A 235 -23.08 -25.03 25.90
CA ARG A 235 -23.52 -24.01 26.88
C ARG A 235 -22.38 -23.56 27.80
N ASP A 236 -21.48 -24.49 28.16
CA ASP A 236 -20.40 -24.28 29.12
C ASP A 236 -19.02 -24.76 28.62
N ASP A 237 -18.95 -25.37 27.44
CA ASP A 237 -17.76 -25.97 26.86
C ASP A 237 -17.56 -25.61 25.37
N VAL A 238 -16.30 -25.46 24.97
CA VAL A 238 -15.91 -25.29 23.57
C VAL A 238 -15.13 -26.53 23.17
N THR A 239 -15.71 -27.35 22.31
CA THR A 239 -15.00 -28.48 21.70
C THR A 239 -14.56 -28.09 20.29
N VAL A 240 -13.31 -28.35 19.94
CA VAL A 240 -12.81 -28.15 18.58
C VAL A 240 -12.49 -29.50 17.94
N SER A 241 -13.16 -29.78 16.83
CA SER A 241 -12.88 -30.93 15.98
C SER A 241 -11.84 -30.54 14.93
N PHE A 242 -10.90 -31.43 14.66
CA PHE A 242 -9.85 -31.27 13.65
C PHE A 242 -9.79 -32.47 12.71
N TYR A 243 -9.40 -32.24 11.46
CA TYR A 243 -9.23 -33.27 10.44
C TYR A 243 -8.02 -32.97 9.55
N ASP A 244 -7.05 -33.88 9.54
CA ASP A 244 -5.83 -33.86 8.72
C ASP A 244 -5.66 -35.15 7.90
N GLY A 245 -6.77 -35.82 7.61
CA GLY A 245 -6.84 -37.22 7.15
C GLY A 245 -7.29 -38.17 8.27
N LYS A 246 -7.31 -37.71 9.52
CA LYS A 246 -7.92 -38.40 10.65
C LYS A 246 -8.70 -37.40 11.51
N LEU A 247 -9.90 -37.78 11.94
CA LEU A 247 -10.71 -36.95 12.83
C LEU A 247 -10.23 -37.09 14.29
N TYR A 248 -10.04 -35.96 14.96
CA TYR A 248 -9.79 -35.90 16.41
C TYR A 248 -10.46 -34.67 17.02
N GLN A 249 -10.74 -34.72 18.32
CA GLN A 249 -11.45 -33.66 19.06
C GLN A 249 -10.64 -33.26 20.30
N ILE A 250 -10.67 -31.98 20.61
CA ILE A 250 -10.04 -31.40 21.81
C ILE A 250 -11.11 -30.60 22.56
N ASN A 251 -11.22 -30.83 23.87
CA ASN A 251 -12.08 -30.04 24.74
C ASN A 251 -11.26 -28.88 25.34
N CYS A 252 -11.60 -27.63 25.00
CA CYS A 252 -10.81 -26.46 25.39
C CYS A 252 -10.76 -26.23 26.90
N PHE A 253 -11.69 -26.77 27.71
CA PHE A 253 -11.72 -26.54 29.15
C PHE A 253 -10.96 -27.57 30.00
N GLU A 254 -10.91 -28.84 29.59
CA GLU A 254 -10.32 -29.92 30.41
C GLU A 254 -8.81 -30.08 30.19
N ASP A 255 -8.29 -29.77 28.99
CA ASP A 255 -6.89 -30.03 28.63
C ASP A 255 -5.91 -28.89 28.97
N ILE A 256 -6.38 -27.76 29.52
CA ILE A 256 -5.51 -26.65 29.97
C ILE A 256 -4.60 -27.07 31.14
N ASN A 257 -4.99 -28.09 31.91
CA ASN A 257 -4.33 -28.45 33.17
C ASN A 257 -3.53 -29.76 33.16
N GLN A 258 -3.55 -30.57 32.09
CA GLN A 258 -2.92 -31.91 32.12
C GLN A 258 -1.86 -32.18 31.06
N ASN A 259 -1.77 -31.38 30.00
CA ASN A 259 -0.71 -31.52 29.02
C ASN A 259 -0.15 -30.14 28.68
N ASP A 260 1.16 -30.03 28.45
CA ASP A 260 1.90 -28.87 27.94
C ASP A 260 1.43 -28.41 26.51
N ILE A 261 0.13 -28.41 26.26
CA ILE A 261 -0.49 -28.16 24.97
C ILE A 261 -0.68 -26.64 24.82
N LYS A 262 0.36 -26.03 24.27
CA LYS A 262 0.40 -24.68 23.67
C LYS A 262 -0.72 -24.37 22.65
N PHE A 263 -1.60 -25.30 22.31
CA PHE A 263 -2.56 -25.14 21.21
C PHE A 263 -3.67 -24.13 21.51
N ASP A 264 -4.14 -23.98 22.74
CA ASP A 264 -5.26 -23.05 23.01
C ASP A 264 -4.83 -21.59 22.84
N PHE A 265 -3.61 -21.27 23.27
CA PHE A 265 -3.00 -19.96 23.05
C PHE A 265 -2.61 -19.74 21.57
N ASP A 266 -2.07 -20.75 20.89
CA ASP A 266 -1.68 -20.64 19.48
C ASP A 266 -2.88 -20.66 18.51
N PHE A 267 -4.01 -21.29 18.87
CA PHE A 267 -5.24 -21.30 18.06
C PHE A 267 -5.93 -19.94 18.11
N HIS A 268 -6.06 -19.32 19.29
CA HIS A 268 -6.56 -17.95 19.44
C HIS A 268 -5.61 -16.92 18.77
N LEU A 269 -4.30 -17.16 18.84
CA LEU A 269 -3.29 -16.37 18.10
C LEU A 269 -3.21 -16.71 16.60
N SER A 270 -3.79 -17.81 16.11
CA SER A 270 -3.79 -18.16 14.68
C SER A 270 -4.84 -17.37 13.90
N GLU A 271 -5.96 -17.01 14.54
CA GLU A 271 -6.95 -16.09 13.98
C GLU A 271 -6.43 -14.64 13.96
N THR A 272 -5.42 -14.28 14.78
CA THR A 272 -5.03 -12.88 14.98
C THR A 272 -3.54 -12.53 14.76
N CYS A 273 -2.55 -13.39 15.02
CA CYS A 273 -1.15 -12.91 15.19
C CYS A 273 0.04 -13.84 14.79
N LYS A 274 -0.07 -15.14 14.48
CA LYS A 274 1.12 -16.00 14.17
C LYS A 274 1.00 -16.98 13.00
N THR A 275 0.23 -16.66 11.98
CA THR A 275 0.02 -17.53 10.79
C THR A 275 1.29 -17.85 9.99
N MET A 276 2.34 -17.00 10.07
CA MET A 276 3.58 -17.16 9.29
C MET A 276 4.56 -18.21 9.83
N SER A 277 4.60 -18.43 11.15
CA SER A 277 5.53 -19.38 11.78
C SER A 277 4.88 -20.74 12.06
N SER A 278 3.55 -20.82 12.04
CA SER A 278 2.84 -22.07 12.25
C SER A 278 3.18 -23.07 11.13
N PRO A 279 3.50 -24.33 11.47
CA PRO A 279 3.64 -25.39 10.47
C PRO A 279 2.28 -25.81 9.89
N TYR A 280 1.16 -25.33 10.44
CA TYR A 280 -0.20 -25.70 10.04
C TYR A 280 -0.94 -24.57 9.32
N LEU A 281 -1.81 -24.98 8.39
CA LEU A 281 -2.75 -24.13 7.68
C LEU A 281 -4.18 -24.57 8.04
N PHE A 282 -4.92 -23.73 8.75
CA PHE A 282 -6.26 -24.09 9.21
C PHE A 282 -7.36 -23.75 8.19
N ILE A 283 -8.23 -24.72 7.90
CA ILE A 283 -9.38 -24.60 7.00
C ILE A 283 -10.66 -24.63 7.86
N LYS A 284 -11.41 -23.53 7.89
CA LYS A 284 -12.62 -23.42 8.71
C LYS A 284 -13.80 -24.16 8.09
N CYS A 285 -14.42 -25.02 8.89
CA CYS A 285 -15.64 -25.74 8.56
C CYS A 285 -16.85 -25.22 9.37
N LYS A 286 -18.05 -25.42 8.82
CA LYS A 286 -19.37 -25.06 9.36
C LYS A 286 -20.03 -26.22 10.09
N SER A 287 -19.64 -27.45 9.79
CA SER A 287 -20.10 -28.66 10.45
C SER A 287 -19.00 -29.72 10.45
N LEU A 288 -19.19 -30.77 11.25
CA LEU A 288 -18.32 -31.93 11.30
C LEU A 288 -18.32 -32.69 9.96
N ASP A 289 -19.50 -32.86 9.38
CA ASP A 289 -19.72 -33.69 8.18
C ASP A 289 -18.99 -33.14 6.94
N GLU A 290 -18.78 -31.82 6.85
CA GLU A 290 -18.09 -31.21 5.70
C GLU A 290 -16.55 -31.19 5.84
N MET A 291 -15.98 -31.62 6.97
CA MET A 291 -14.55 -31.48 7.24
C MET A 291 -13.68 -32.27 6.28
N GLU A 292 -14.02 -33.54 6.06
CA GLU A 292 -13.30 -34.43 5.14
C GLU A 292 -13.41 -33.92 3.70
N GLU A 293 -14.62 -33.55 3.26
CA GLU A 293 -14.87 -33.04 1.91
C GLU A 293 -14.07 -31.76 1.64
N LYS A 294 -14.12 -30.78 2.55
CA LYS A 294 -13.36 -29.53 2.43
C LYS A 294 -11.86 -29.74 2.46
N TYR A 295 -11.37 -30.63 3.32
CA TYR A 295 -9.96 -30.97 3.38
C TYR A 295 -9.49 -31.56 2.04
N ASN A 296 -10.19 -32.58 1.53
CA ASN A 296 -9.85 -33.24 0.28
C ASN A 296 -9.98 -32.29 -0.93
N SER A 297 -11.02 -31.46 -0.96
CA SER A 297 -11.22 -30.43 -1.98
C SER A 297 -10.06 -29.42 -1.97
N PHE A 298 -9.67 -28.92 -0.79
CA PHE A 298 -8.56 -27.99 -0.65
C PHE A 298 -7.25 -28.58 -1.19
N ILE A 299 -6.89 -29.81 -0.81
CA ILE A 299 -5.66 -30.47 -1.26
C ILE A 299 -5.66 -30.61 -2.79
N ARG A 300 -6.76 -31.13 -3.36
CA ARG A 300 -6.91 -31.29 -4.81
C ARG A 300 -6.69 -29.98 -5.55
N VAL A 301 -7.41 -28.93 -5.15
CA VAL A 301 -7.36 -27.60 -5.76
C VAL A 301 -5.96 -26.98 -5.61
N ALA A 302 -5.36 -27.07 -4.41
CA ALA A 302 -4.04 -26.53 -4.13
C ALA A 302 -2.96 -27.17 -5.00
N ASP A 303 -3.01 -28.49 -5.20
CA ASP A 303 -2.05 -29.23 -6.02
C ASP A 303 -2.17 -28.88 -7.51
N ILE A 304 -3.40 -28.79 -8.03
CA ILE A 304 -3.64 -28.39 -9.43
C ILE A 304 -3.12 -26.97 -9.67
N ILE A 305 -3.52 -26.01 -8.84
CA ILE A 305 -3.11 -24.60 -8.97
C ILE A 305 -1.58 -24.47 -8.88
N LYS A 306 -0.94 -25.14 -7.92
CA LYS A 306 0.53 -25.09 -7.76
C LYS A 306 1.24 -25.61 -9.01
N LYS A 307 0.75 -26.70 -9.59
CA LYS A 307 1.29 -27.30 -10.82
C LYS A 307 1.09 -26.41 -12.04
N GLU A 308 -0.16 -25.98 -12.31
CA GLU A 308 -0.51 -25.19 -13.50
C GLU A 308 0.16 -23.81 -13.52
N THR A 309 0.26 -23.17 -12.35
CA THR A 309 0.88 -21.86 -12.22
C THR A 309 2.41 -21.92 -12.08
N LYS A 310 3.01 -23.11 -12.12
CA LYS A 310 4.46 -23.33 -11.93
C LYS A 310 4.99 -22.69 -10.64
N ASP A 311 4.30 -22.93 -9.52
CA ASP A 311 4.59 -22.38 -8.19
C ASP A 311 4.47 -20.84 -8.07
N LEU A 312 3.91 -20.16 -9.07
CA LEU A 312 3.56 -18.73 -8.92
C LEU A 312 2.50 -18.56 -7.83
N VAL A 313 1.51 -19.46 -7.81
CA VAL A 313 0.48 -19.57 -6.76
C VAL A 313 0.65 -20.89 -6.00
N ASN A 314 0.62 -20.84 -4.67
CA ASN A 314 0.91 -21.97 -3.79
C ASN A 314 0.10 -21.82 -2.49
N TYR A 315 -1.06 -22.48 -2.44
CA TYR A 315 -1.99 -22.36 -1.31
C TYR A 315 -1.42 -22.89 0.00
N TYR A 316 -0.44 -23.81 -0.02
CA TYR A 316 0.26 -24.26 1.18
C TYR A 316 1.08 -23.15 1.85
N LYS A 317 1.46 -22.09 1.11
CA LYS A 317 2.13 -20.90 1.66
C LYS A 317 1.17 -19.77 1.99
N TYR A 318 0.18 -19.51 1.14
CA TYR A 318 -0.71 -18.33 1.24
C TYR A 318 -2.04 -18.62 1.96
N GLY A 319 -2.50 -19.87 1.95
CA GLY A 319 -3.68 -20.31 2.68
C GLY A 319 -5.04 -19.93 2.10
N ASN A 320 -5.14 -18.91 1.25
CA ASN A 320 -6.39 -18.54 0.59
C ASN A 320 -6.16 -17.74 -0.72
N VAL A 321 -7.23 -17.61 -1.50
CA VAL A 321 -7.27 -16.89 -2.78
C VAL A 321 -6.84 -15.42 -2.66
N ARG A 322 -7.26 -14.75 -1.59
CA ARG A 322 -7.01 -13.34 -1.33
C ARG A 322 -5.53 -13.03 -1.13
N GLN A 323 -4.85 -13.78 -0.25
CA GLN A 323 -3.41 -13.63 -0.03
C GLN A 323 -2.63 -13.99 -1.29
N SER A 324 -3.10 -15.01 -2.03
CA SER A 324 -2.49 -15.44 -3.29
C SER A 324 -2.54 -14.34 -4.36
N ALA A 325 -3.69 -13.71 -4.58
CA ALA A 325 -3.86 -12.64 -5.56
C ALA A 325 -3.00 -11.41 -5.22
N THR A 326 -2.95 -11.05 -3.94
CA THR A 326 -2.12 -9.93 -3.45
C THR A 326 -0.64 -10.20 -3.67
N HIS A 327 -0.17 -11.39 -3.32
CA HIS A 327 1.22 -11.77 -3.52
C HIS A 327 1.61 -11.81 -4.99
N LEU A 328 0.71 -12.33 -5.82
CA LEU A 328 0.92 -12.37 -7.27
C LEU A 328 0.99 -10.96 -7.85
N LEU A 329 0.16 -10.02 -7.39
CA LEU A 329 0.27 -8.60 -7.73
C LEU A 329 1.65 -8.05 -7.34
N LEU A 330 2.11 -8.26 -6.11
CA LEU A 330 3.41 -7.74 -5.67
C LEU A 330 4.60 -8.35 -6.44
N LYS A 331 4.50 -9.61 -6.84
CA LYS A 331 5.50 -10.27 -7.70
C LYS A 331 5.53 -9.71 -9.13
N THR A 332 4.40 -9.18 -9.61
CA THR A 332 4.24 -8.68 -10.99
C THR A 332 4.32 -7.16 -11.09
N LEU A 333 4.19 -6.45 -9.97
CA LEU A 333 4.28 -5.00 -9.89
C LEU A 333 5.69 -4.52 -10.34
N PRO A 334 5.79 -3.62 -11.33
CA PRO A 334 7.06 -3.04 -11.72
C PRO A 334 7.76 -2.34 -10.55
N LYS A 335 9.05 -2.62 -10.37
CA LYS A 335 9.84 -2.13 -9.22
C LYS A 335 10.21 -0.64 -9.32
N ASP A 336 9.93 -0.01 -10.45
CA ASP A 336 10.08 1.43 -10.70
C ASP A 336 8.76 2.20 -10.49
N ILE A 337 7.76 1.55 -9.90
CA ILE A 337 6.49 2.18 -9.49
C ILE A 337 6.42 2.17 -7.97
N GLU A 338 6.24 3.35 -7.42
CA GLU A 338 5.97 3.57 -6.00
C GLU A 338 4.57 4.16 -5.88
N ILE A 339 3.81 3.65 -4.92
CA ILE A 339 2.44 4.10 -4.65
C ILE A 339 2.46 4.64 -3.24
N GLU A 340 2.27 5.95 -3.11
CA GLU A 340 2.26 6.64 -1.82
C GLU A 340 1.04 6.22 -0.99
N ASP A 341 1.20 6.16 0.32
CA ASP A 341 0.08 6.00 1.24
C ASP A 341 -0.95 7.13 1.05
N VAL A 342 -2.19 6.85 1.45
CA VAL A 342 -3.30 7.80 1.33
C VAL A 342 -3.38 8.64 2.60
N SER A 343 -3.26 9.96 2.45
CA SER A 343 -3.40 10.90 3.59
C SER A 343 -4.84 10.93 4.13
N ALA A 344 -5.02 11.30 5.40
CA ALA A 344 -6.34 11.38 6.03
C ALA A 344 -7.32 12.30 5.28
N GLU A 345 -6.86 13.47 4.84
CA GLU A 345 -7.65 14.41 4.04
C GLU A 345 -8.09 13.80 2.69
N GLU A 346 -7.17 13.13 1.99
CA GLU A 346 -7.46 12.44 0.73
C GLU A 346 -8.40 11.25 0.94
N SER A 347 -8.26 10.52 2.05
CA SER A 347 -9.16 9.44 2.45
C SER A 347 -10.59 9.94 2.61
N TYR A 348 -10.80 11.09 3.25
CA TYR A 348 -12.12 11.69 3.38
C TYR A 348 -12.77 11.90 2.01
N TRP A 349 -12.08 12.55 1.08
CA TRP A 349 -12.60 12.79 -0.28
C TRP A 349 -12.89 11.51 -1.05
N ILE A 350 -12.01 10.50 -0.95
CA ILE A 350 -12.21 9.18 -1.55
C ILE A 350 -13.46 8.52 -1.01
N GLU A 351 -13.70 8.60 0.30
CA GLU A 351 -14.86 8.03 0.96
C GLU A 351 -16.15 8.74 0.56
N GLN A 352 -16.16 10.07 0.60
CA GLN A 352 -17.33 10.84 0.20
C GLN A 352 -17.71 10.57 -1.25
N ALA A 353 -16.74 10.41 -2.16
CA ALA A 353 -16.98 10.10 -3.57
C ALA A 353 -17.25 8.62 -3.87
N THR A 354 -17.02 7.73 -2.89
CA THR A 354 -17.22 6.30 -3.08
C THR A 354 -18.70 5.97 -2.95
N MET A 355 -19.27 5.55 -4.06
CA MET A 355 -20.67 5.12 -4.13
C MET A 355 -20.76 3.64 -4.51
N SER A 356 -21.93 3.05 -4.29
CA SER A 356 -22.21 1.69 -4.77
C SER A 356 -22.14 1.61 -6.31
N ALA A 357 -22.14 0.38 -6.82
CA ALA A 357 -22.38 0.14 -8.24
C ALA A 357 -23.79 0.62 -8.67
N MET A 358 -24.07 0.60 -9.97
CA MET A 358 -25.40 0.92 -10.49
C MET A 358 -26.40 -0.15 -10.03
N ILE A 359 -27.38 0.24 -9.23
CA ILE A 359 -28.43 -0.65 -8.75
C ILE A 359 -29.76 0.08 -8.90
N TYR A 360 -30.69 -0.57 -9.57
CA TYR A 360 -32.05 -0.10 -9.77
C TYR A 360 -33.01 -1.30 -9.89
N SER A 361 -34.22 -1.18 -9.35
CA SER A 361 -35.29 -2.14 -9.59
C SER A 361 -36.62 -1.41 -9.56
N VAL A 362 -37.51 -1.74 -10.50
CA VAL A 362 -38.93 -1.43 -10.35
C VAL A 362 -39.50 -2.13 -9.10
N ASP A 363 -40.57 -1.58 -8.55
CA ASP A 363 -41.22 -2.13 -7.35
C ASP A 363 -41.76 -3.54 -7.64
N HIS A 364 -42.53 -3.67 -8.71
CA HIS A 364 -43.05 -4.92 -9.22
C HIS A 364 -43.04 -4.92 -10.77
N TYR A 365 -42.73 -6.07 -11.37
CA TYR A 365 -42.95 -6.34 -12.79
C TYR A 365 -43.16 -7.83 -13.01
N GLU A 366 -44.16 -8.17 -13.80
CA GLU A 366 -44.38 -9.51 -14.33
C GLU A 366 -44.47 -9.45 -15.85
N GLY A 367 -43.68 -10.27 -16.54
CA GLY A 367 -43.75 -10.38 -18.00
C GLY A 367 -42.42 -10.74 -18.67
N PRO A 368 -42.33 -10.54 -19.99
CA PRO A 368 -41.18 -10.96 -20.78
C PRO A 368 -39.96 -10.05 -20.56
N LEU A 369 -38.76 -10.64 -20.43
CA LEU A 369 -37.50 -9.90 -20.29
C LEU A 369 -36.32 -10.58 -20.97
N TYR A 370 -35.41 -9.76 -21.48
CA TYR A 370 -34.06 -10.11 -21.91
C TYR A 370 -33.06 -9.79 -20.79
N LYS A 371 -32.08 -10.67 -20.55
CA LYS A 371 -31.02 -10.47 -19.56
C LYS A 371 -29.66 -10.29 -20.22
N TYR A 372 -28.91 -9.31 -19.73
CA TYR A 372 -27.54 -9.03 -20.15
C TYR A 372 -26.61 -8.87 -18.95
N ASP A 373 -25.35 -9.28 -19.10
CA ASP A 373 -24.34 -9.31 -18.02
C ASP A 373 -22.93 -9.15 -18.60
N TYR A 374 -22.14 -8.18 -18.11
CA TYR A 374 -20.75 -8.04 -18.56
C TYR A 374 -19.88 -9.19 -18.05
N LYS A 375 -19.03 -9.73 -18.92
CA LYS A 375 -18.03 -10.72 -18.49
C LYS A 375 -16.80 -10.04 -17.91
N ALA A 376 -16.57 -10.26 -16.61
CA ALA A 376 -15.37 -9.82 -15.90
C ALA A 376 -15.14 -8.29 -15.98
N MET A 377 -16.22 -7.49 -15.86
CA MET A 377 -16.21 -6.04 -16.10
C MET A 377 -15.05 -5.33 -15.37
N TYR A 378 -14.95 -5.50 -14.05
CA TYR A 378 -13.93 -4.80 -13.25
C TYR A 378 -12.50 -5.27 -13.55
N ALA A 379 -12.29 -6.56 -13.84
CA ALA A 379 -10.98 -7.03 -14.30
C ALA A 379 -10.59 -6.40 -15.64
N CYS A 380 -11.55 -6.26 -16.56
CA CYS A 380 -11.32 -5.64 -17.85
C CYS A 380 -11.01 -4.15 -17.70
N ILE A 381 -11.67 -3.44 -16.77
CA ILE A 381 -11.34 -2.05 -16.43
C ILE A 381 -9.90 -1.95 -15.91
N MET A 382 -9.48 -2.86 -15.02
CA MET A 382 -8.13 -2.85 -14.45
C MET A 382 -7.02 -3.12 -15.46
N LYS A 383 -7.28 -3.87 -16.55
CA LYS A 383 -6.30 -4.09 -17.62
C LYS A 383 -6.43 -3.10 -18.79
N ASP A 384 -7.33 -2.11 -18.73
CA ASP A 384 -7.45 -1.10 -19.78
C ASP A 384 -6.32 -0.07 -19.65
N TYR A 385 -5.51 0.07 -20.70
CA TYR A 385 -4.41 1.03 -20.73
C TYR A 385 -4.87 2.50 -20.60
N ARG A 386 -6.14 2.79 -20.88
CA ARG A 386 -6.72 4.14 -20.81
C ARG A 386 -7.28 4.45 -19.43
N PHE A 387 -7.56 3.43 -18.62
CA PHE A 387 -7.97 3.62 -17.25
C PHE A 387 -6.73 3.83 -16.37
N HIS A 388 -6.70 4.95 -15.66
CA HIS A 388 -5.57 5.33 -14.82
C HIS A 388 -5.94 5.21 -13.35
N ILE A 389 -4.94 5.00 -12.49
CA ILE A 389 -5.04 5.10 -11.04
C ILE A 389 -4.04 6.14 -10.52
N PRO A 390 -4.46 7.00 -9.59
CA PRO A 390 -3.53 7.85 -8.85
C PRO A 390 -2.56 7.05 -7.98
N ILE A 391 -1.27 7.41 -8.01
CA ILE A 391 -0.19 6.78 -7.25
C ILE A 391 0.53 7.74 -6.29
N LYS A 392 0.21 9.04 -6.35
CA LYS A 392 0.71 10.08 -5.43
C LYS A 392 -0.45 10.89 -4.87
N ARG A 393 -0.21 11.65 -3.81
CA ARG A 393 -1.22 12.58 -3.25
C ARG A 393 -1.69 13.58 -4.30
N GLY A 394 -3.01 13.79 -4.38
CA GLY A 394 -3.60 14.80 -5.26
C GLY A 394 -3.42 16.23 -4.76
N THR A 395 -3.72 17.20 -5.62
CA THR A 395 -3.72 18.62 -5.28
C THR A 395 -5.13 19.10 -5.02
N PHE A 396 -5.34 19.69 -3.85
CA PHE A 396 -6.60 20.34 -3.49
C PHE A 396 -6.64 21.75 -4.09
N LYS A 397 -7.74 22.07 -4.77
CA LYS A 397 -7.96 23.33 -5.47
C LYS A 397 -9.36 23.85 -5.17
N LYS A 398 -9.53 25.14 -5.44
CA LYS A 398 -10.81 25.82 -5.39
C LYS A 398 -11.10 26.40 -6.76
N LEU A 399 -12.27 26.10 -7.30
CA LEU A 399 -12.80 26.67 -8.53
C LEU A 399 -14.10 27.43 -8.22
N SER A 400 -14.26 28.59 -8.84
CA SER A 400 -15.56 29.26 -8.95
C SER A 400 -16.48 28.51 -9.93
N GLN A 401 -17.78 28.79 -9.87
CA GLN A 401 -18.75 28.23 -10.83
C GLN A 401 -18.41 28.61 -12.28
N ASP A 402 -17.91 29.83 -12.51
CA ASP A 402 -17.52 30.29 -13.85
C ASP A 402 -16.28 29.56 -14.37
N GLU A 403 -15.26 29.37 -13.53
CA GLU A 403 -14.09 28.57 -13.91
C GLU A 403 -14.48 27.12 -14.22
N PHE A 404 -15.36 26.53 -13.41
CA PHE A 404 -15.88 25.19 -13.61
C PHE A 404 -16.67 25.04 -14.92
N ASN A 405 -17.58 25.98 -15.21
CA ASN A 405 -18.39 25.99 -16.44
C ASN A 405 -17.52 26.15 -17.70
N ASN A 406 -16.41 26.89 -17.59
CA ASN A 406 -15.46 27.12 -18.69
C ASN A 406 -14.46 25.98 -18.91
N LEU A 407 -14.50 24.91 -18.10
CA LEU A 407 -13.66 23.73 -18.32
C LEU A 407 -14.02 23.03 -19.64
N LYS A 408 -13.02 22.88 -20.51
CA LYS A 408 -13.17 22.09 -21.75
C LYS A 408 -13.49 20.62 -21.46
N PHE A 409 -12.89 20.08 -20.41
CA PHE A 409 -13.12 18.73 -19.90
C PHE A 409 -12.79 18.70 -18.40
N TYR A 410 -13.41 17.77 -17.68
CA TYR A 410 -13.11 17.55 -16.27
C TYR A 410 -11.77 16.84 -16.13
N GLN A 411 -10.85 17.47 -15.43
CA GLN A 411 -9.55 16.87 -15.11
C GLN A 411 -9.73 15.65 -14.20
N TYR A 412 -8.79 14.71 -14.27
CA TYR A 412 -8.82 13.49 -13.46
C TYR A 412 -8.84 13.84 -11.97
N GLY A 413 -9.99 13.71 -11.34
CA GLY A 413 -10.20 14.21 -9.99
C GLY A 413 -11.55 13.84 -9.38
N ILE A 414 -11.72 14.28 -8.15
CA ILE A 414 -12.97 14.28 -7.39
C ILE A 414 -13.39 15.74 -7.21
N TYR A 415 -14.68 16.02 -7.37
CA TYR A 415 -15.27 17.34 -7.34
C TYR A 415 -16.40 17.36 -6.33
N HIS A 416 -16.44 18.39 -5.49
CA HIS A 416 -17.56 18.66 -4.60
C HIS A 416 -18.58 19.52 -5.37
N ALA A 417 -19.65 18.90 -5.83
CA ALA A 417 -20.62 19.48 -6.75
C ALA A 417 -22.00 18.86 -6.53
N SER A 418 -23.05 19.66 -6.58
CA SER A 418 -24.43 19.19 -6.58
C SER A 418 -24.89 18.92 -8.01
N ILE A 419 -25.63 17.82 -8.20
CA ILE A 419 -26.23 17.45 -9.47
C ILE A 419 -27.73 17.36 -9.25
N ASN A 420 -28.49 18.15 -10.03
CA ASN A 420 -29.94 18.16 -9.90
C ASN A 420 -30.52 16.79 -10.27
N GLN A 421 -31.24 16.19 -9.33
CA GLN A 421 -31.90 14.91 -9.55
C GLN A 421 -33.15 15.08 -10.40
N GLU A 422 -33.10 14.55 -11.61
CA GLU A 422 -34.26 14.49 -12.50
C GLU A 422 -34.96 13.13 -12.38
N VAL A 423 -36.31 13.16 -12.32
CA VAL A 423 -37.12 11.96 -12.19
C VAL A 423 -36.86 11.01 -13.37
N GLY A 424 -36.58 9.75 -13.06
CA GLY A 424 -36.33 8.72 -14.07
C GLY A 424 -34.87 8.57 -14.48
N GLN A 425 -33.95 9.44 -14.07
CA GLN A 425 -32.53 9.28 -14.40
C GLN A 425 -31.80 8.26 -13.50
N GLU A 426 -32.46 7.74 -12.46
CA GLU A 426 -31.89 6.79 -11.49
C GLU A 426 -31.46 5.44 -12.09
N ARG A 427 -31.93 5.11 -13.30
CA ARG A 427 -31.48 3.94 -14.05
C ARG A 427 -30.13 4.17 -14.74
N LEU A 428 -29.81 5.42 -15.05
CA LEU A 428 -28.67 5.82 -15.87
C LEU A 428 -27.60 6.55 -15.06
N PHE A 429 -27.94 7.12 -13.92
CA PHE A 429 -27.04 7.87 -13.07
C PHE A 429 -27.31 7.57 -11.61
N LYS A 430 -26.24 7.45 -10.82
CA LYS A 430 -26.32 7.31 -9.37
C LYS A 430 -25.98 8.68 -8.77
N PHE A 431 -26.92 9.26 -8.03
CA PHE A 431 -26.72 10.52 -7.31
C PHE A 431 -26.01 10.24 -5.98
N ASN A 432 -25.01 11.06 -5.65
CA ASN A 432 -24.25 10.95 -4.42
C ASN A 432 -24.91 11.80 -3.35
N GLN A 433 -25.26 11.21 -2.21
CA GLN A 433 -25.85 11.93 -1.09
C GLN A 433 -24.89 12.92 -0.43
N ASN A 434 -23.59 12.76 -0.67
CA ASN A 434 -22.55 13.63 -0.13
C ASN A 434 -22.10 14.71 -1.12
N ASP A 435 -22.62 14.71 -2.35
CA ASP A 435 -22.24 15.66 -3.42
C ASP A 435 -20.76 15.61 -3.85
N TYR A 436 -20.08 14.47 -3.69
CA TYR A 436 -18.72 14.27 -4.24
C TYR A 436 -18.76 13.35 -5.46
N TYR A 437 -18.26 13.83 -6.59
CA TYR A 437 -18.32 13.10 -7.85
C TYR A 437 -16.96 12.98 -8.50
N THR A 438 -16.66 11.83 -9.10
CA THR A 438 -15.46 11.72 -9.92
C THR A 438 -15.64 12.46 -11.24
N HIS A 439 -14.55 12.81 -11.91
CA HIS A 439 -14.59 13.34 -13.27
C HIS A 439 -15.35 12.42 -14.26
N ILE A 440 -15.38 11.10 -14.01
CA ILE A 440 -16.15 10.13 -14.82
C ILE A 440 -17.65 10.36 -14.60
N ASP A 441 -18.07 10.51 -13.35
CA ASP A 441 -19.46 10.79 -13.01
C ASP A 441 -19.89 12.15 -13.56
N LEU A 442 -19.08 13.21 -13.40
CA LEU A 442 -19.38 14.52 -13.96
C LEU A 442 -19.49 14.51 -15.49
N THR A 443 -18.58 13.79 -16.16
CA THR A 443 -18.63 13.60 -17.61
C THR A 443 -19.94 12.91 -17.99
N ARG A 444 -20.31 11.86 -17.27
CA ARG A 444 -21.55 11.13 -17.55
C ARG A 444 -22.80 11.97 -17.28
N ALA A 445 -22.81 12.76 -16.22
CA ALA A 445 -23.91 13.68 -15.92
C ALA A 445 -24.08 14.71 -17.03
N LYS A 446 -22.97 15.28 -17.53
CA LYS A 446 -22.98 16.21 -18.68
C LYS A 446 -23.50 15.55 -19.96
N GLU A 447 -23.10 14.31 -20.25
CA GLU A 447 -23.62 13.53 -21.39
C GLU A 447 -25.13 13.25 -21.28
N LEU A 448 -25.66 13.14 -20.06
CA LEU A 448 -27.09 12.94 -19.79
C LEU A 448 -27.89 14.25 -19.75
N GLY A 449 -27.24 15.41 -19.93
CA GLY A 449 -27.89 16.72 -19.87
C GLY A 449 -28.21 17.20 -18.45
N LEU A 450 -27.67 16.56 -17.41
CA LEU A 450 -27.91 16.94 -16.02
C LEU A 450 -27.20 18.26 -15.69
N GLN A 451 -27.89 19.13 -14.94
CA GLN A 451 -27.29 20.35 -14.42
C GLN A 451 -26.34 20.05 -13.25
N ILE A 452 -25.12 20.59 -13.34
CA ILE A 452 -24.05 20.41 -12.35
C ILE A 452 -23.65 21.78 -11.80
N ASN A 453 -23.70 21.95 -10.48
CA ASN A 453 -23.26 23.16 -9.80
C ASN A 453 -22.12 22.83 -8.83
N ILE A 454 -20.99 23.52 -8.93
CA ILE A 454 -19.88 23.29 -8.00
C ILE A 454 -20.22 23.88 -6.63
N ILE A 455 -19.96 23.15 -5.57
CA ILE A 455 -20.21 23.63 -4.21
C ILE A 455 -19.01 24.47 -3.80
N ASN A 456 -19.24 25.76 -3.58
CA ASN A 456 -18.21 26.74 -3.26
C ASN A 456 -18.35 27.16 -1.79
N ASP A 457 -17.86 26.31 -0.88
CA ASP A 457 -17.74 26.62 0.54
C ASP A 457 -16.38 27.28 0.85
N ASN A 458 -15.98 27.41 2.11
CA ASN A 458 -14.66 27.98 2.45
C ASN A 458 -13.48 27.02 2.19
N ASN A 459 -13.74 25.77 1.80
CA ASN A 459 -12.73 24.74 1.62
C ASN A 459 -12.37 24.55 0.14
N ALA A 460 -11.50 23.58 -0.14
CA ALA A 460 -11.28 23.09 -1.50
C ALA A 460 -12.54 22.42 -2.03
N ASN A 461 -12.82 22.56 -3.33
CA ASN A 461 -13.94 21.90 -4.00
C ASN A 461 -13.51 21.00 -5.16
N VAL A 462 -12.20 20.88 -5.38
CA VAL A 462 -11.60 19.92 -6.32
C VAL A 462 -10.38 19.25 -5.70
N LEU A 463 -10.30 17.93 -5.81
CA LEU A 463 -9.10 17.13 -5.61
C LEU A 463 -8.66 16.56 -6.96
N GLU A 464 -7.54 17.05 -7.48
CA GLU A 464 -7.07 16.72 -8.83
C GLU A 464 -5.74 15.95 -8.79
N TRP A 465 -5.58 15.00 -9.72
CA TRP A 465 -4.31 14.31 -9.98
C TRP A 465 -3.79 14.66 -11.37
N ASP A 466 -2.62 15.29 -11.43
CA ASP A 466 -1.93 15.62 -12.66
C ASP A 466 -1.37 14.35 -13.36
N PRO A 467 -0.89 14.41 -14.61
CA PRO A 467 -0.39 13.21 -15.32
C PRO A 467 0.77 12.47 -14.62
N GLN A 468 1.57 13.14 -13.80
CA GLN A 468 2.74 12.59 -13.13
C GLN A 468 2.39 11.91 -11.79
N SER A 469 1.21 12.21 -11.24
CA SER A 469 0.68 11.61 -10.02
C SER A 469 -0.22 10.40 -10.27
N LYS A 470 -0.39 9.98 -11.53
CA LYS A 470 -1.18 8.81 -11.95
C LYS A 470 -0.44 7.93 -12.94
N ILE A 471 -0.88 6.68 -13.05
CA ILE A 471 -0.34 5.71 -13.99
C ILE A 471 -1.47 4.86 -14.57
N SER A 472 -1.26 4.35 -15.78
CA SER A 472 -2.19 3.40 -16.40
C SER A 472 -2.32 2.14 -15.54
N CYS A 473 -3.56 1.66 -15.35
CA CYS A 473 -3.84 0.45 -14.59
C CYS A 473 -3.29 -0.81 -15.29
N ASP A 474 -3.22 -0.85 -16.62
CA ASP A 474 -2.60 -1.95 -17.37
C ASP A 474 -1.15 -2.22 -16.94
N ILE A 475 -0.40 -1.17 -16.61
CA ILE A 475 0.98 -1.31 -16.14
C ILE A 475 1.06 -2.07 -14.80
N ILE A 476 0.06 -1.89 -13.94
CA ILE A 476 0.01 -2.50 -12.60
C ILE A 476 -0.66 -3.87 -12.65
N PHE A 477 -1.79 -3.98 -13.36
CA PHE A 477 -2.69 -5.12 -13.31
C PHE A 477 -2.78 -5.91 -14.62
N GLY A 478 -2.37 -5.35 -15.76
CA GLY A 478 -2.57 -5.95 -17.09
C GLY A 478 -2.03 -7.38 -17.19
N ASN A 479 -0.72 -7.54 -16.96
CA ASN A 479 -0.06 -8.86 -16.97
C ASN A 479 -0.66 -9.83 -15.94
N LEU A 480 -1.03 -9.34 -14.75
CA LEU A 480 -1.67 -10.14 -13.71
C LEU A 480 -3.03 -10.69 -14.16
N ILE A 481 -3.90 -9.79 -14.60
CA ILE A 481 -5.27 -10.12 -15.03
C ILE A 481 -5.23 -11.01 -16.27
N GLU A 482 -4.35 -10.74 -17.23
CA GLU A 482 -4.22 -11.56 -18.44
C GLU A 482 -3.76 -12.98 -18.12
N LYS A 483 -2.80 -13.16 -17.21
CA LYS A 483 -2.40 -14.48 -16.69
C LYS A 483 -3.58 -15.22 -16.06
N ILE A 484 -4.34 -14.56 -15.18
CA ILE A 484 -5.49 -15.17 -14.50
C ILE A 484 -6.58 -15.56 -15.51
N LEU A 485 -6.91 -14.68 -16.47
CA LEU A 485 -7.90 -14.97 -17.50
C LEU A 485 -7.46 -16.15 -18.39
N ASN A 486 -6.17 -16.27 -18.70
CA ASN A 486 -5.64 -17.43 -19.42
C ASN A 486 -5.74 -18.72 -18.60
N TRP A 487 -5.47 -18.67 -17.29
CA TRP A 487 -5.67 -19.83 -16.41
C TRP A 487 -7.13 -20.27 -16.37
N ILE A 488 -8.08 -19.34 -16.27
CA ILE A 488 -9.53 -19.63 -16.33
C ILE A 488 -9.93 -20.30 -17.66
N LYS A 489 -9.33 -19.86 -18.76
CA LYS A 489 -9.61 -20.41 -20.10
C LYS A 489 -9.13 -21.86 -20.22
N ASN A 490 -8.00 -22.19 -19.60
CA ASN A 490 -7.35 -23.49 -19.72
C ASN A 490 -7.73 -24.47 -18.59
N ALA A 491 -8.34 -23.98 -17.50
CA ALA A 491 -8.78 -24.81 -16.39
C ALA A 491 -9.89 -25.79 -16.82
N THR A 492 -9.69 -27.07 -16.52
CA THR A 492 -10.66 -28.14 -16.78
C THR A 492 -11.49 -28.50 -15.55
N ASP A 493 -10.99 -28.21 -14.34
CA ASP A 493 -11.68 -28.42 -13.06
C ASP A 493 -12.47 -27.15 -12.69
N ASP A 494 -13.76 -27.31 -12.41
CA ASP A 494 -14.68 -26.19 -12.16
C ASP A 494 -14.37 -25.44 -10.85
N ASP A 495 -13.90 -26.14 -9.80
CA ASP A 495 -13.51 -25.51 -8.54
C ASP A 495 -12.23 -24.70 -8.73
N VAL A 496 -11.26 -25.23 -9.48
CA VAL A 496 -10.03 -24.50 -9.84
C VAL A 496 -10.36 -23.27 -10.69
N LYS A 497 -11.30 -23.39 -11.64
CA LYS A 497 -11.76 -22.27 -12.46
C LYS A 497 -12.44 -21.19 -11.62
N LEU A 498 -13.22 -21.59 -10.61
CA LEU A 498 -13.83 -20.68 -9.65
C LEU A 498 -12.77 -19.94 -8.81
N GLU A 499 -11.76 -20.65 -8.32
CA GLU A 499 -10.64 -20.05 -7.57
C GLU A 499 -9.89 -19.00 -8.39
N TYR A 500 -9.53 -19.30 -9.65
CA TYR A 500 -8.91 -18.32 -10.53
C TYR A 500 -9.82 -17.11 -10.78
N LYS A 501 -11.14 -17.33 -10.96
CA LYS A 501 -12.11 -16.23 -11.08
C LYS A 501 -12.12 -15.35 -9.82
N MET A 502 -12.10 -15.96 -8.63
CA MET A 502 -12.08 -15.25 -7.35
C MET A 502 -10.80 -14.42 -7.17
N MET A 503 -9.65 -14.87 -7.71
CA MET A 503 -8.39 -14.11 -7.63
C MET A 503 -8.51 -12.70 -8.21
N TYR A 504 -9.15 -12.51 -9.37
CA TYR A 504 -9.35 -11.16 -9.90
C TYR A 504 -10.60 -10.47 -9.33
N ALA A 505 -11.67 -11.22 -9.07
CA ALA A 505 -12.95 -10.64 -8.68
C ALA A 505 -12.87 -9.97 -7.30
N GLN A 506 -12.09 -10.53 -6.39
CA GLN A 506 -11.88 -10.00 -5.04
C GLN A 506 -10.69 -9.04 -4.94
N LEU A 507 -9.83 -8.97 -5.96
CA LEU A 507 -8.56 -8.24 -5.90
C LEU A 507 -8.76 -6.77 -5.56
N TRP A 508 -9.54 -6.04 -6.36
CA TRP A 508 -9.69 -4.60 -6.15
C TRP A 508 -10.37 -4.30 -4.81
N GLY A 509 -11.36 -5.10 -4.40
CA GLY A 509 -12.03 -4.96 -3.11
C GLY A 509 -11.07 -5.13 -1.93
N TYR A 510 -10.15 -6.10 -2.04
CA TYR A 510 -9.08 -6.30 -1.07
C TYR A 510 -8.12 -5.11 -0.99
N LEU A 511 -7.69 -4.61 -2.16
CA LEU A 511 -6.72 -3.52 -2.26
C LEU A 511 -7.22 -2.23 -1.61
N VAL A 512 -8.54 -1.99 -1.64
CA VAL A 512 -9.14 -0.76 -1.12
C VAL A 512 -9.70 -0.89 0.31
N ARG A 513 -9.34 -1.98 1.01
CA ARG A 513 -9.87 -2.26 2.36
C ARG A 513 -9.32 -1.26 3.39
N LYS A 514 -10.21 -0.73 4.22
CA LYS A 514 -9.84 0.07 5.40
C LYS A 514 -9.16 -0.80 6.45
N ARG A 515 -8.25 -0.23 7.24
CA ARG A 515 -7.75 -0.91 8.44
C ARG A 515 -8.89 -1.03 9.45
N LYS A 516 -8.88 -2.11 10.23
CA LYS A 516 -9.78 -2.22 11.38
C LYS A 516 -9.53 -1.04 12.32
N GLN A 517 -10.59 -0.34 12.68
CA GLN A 517 -10.58 0.72 13.69
C GLN A 517 -11.32 0.21 14.93
N THR A 518 -10.82 0.54 16.11
CA THR A 518 -11.50 0.21 17.36
C THR A 518 -12.53 1.29 17.65
N ILE A 519 -13.79 0.90 17.83
CA ILE A 519 -14.87 1.81 18.23
C ILE A 519 -15.13 1.60 19.73
N TYR A 520 -14.91 2.66 20.50
CA TYR A 520 -15.20 2.75 21.93
C TYR A 520 -16.60 3.34 22.14
N ASP A 521 -17.42 2.68 22.96
CA ASP A 521 -18.73 3.19 23.41
C ASP A 521 -18.67 3.53 24.91
N PRO A 522 -18.67 4.82 25.29
CA PRO A 522 -18.67 5.23 26.69
C PRO A 522 -19.90 4.75 27.48
N GLY A 523 -21.00 4.44 26.80
CA GLY A 523 -22.27 4.03 27.43
C GLY A 523 -22.30 2.60 27.97
N MET A 524 -21.34 1.75 27.60
CA MET A 524 -21.28 0.35 28.07
C MET A 524 -20.54 0.16 29.40
N ASP A 525 -19.79 1.16 29.87
CA ASP A 525 -19.06 1.09 31.15
C ASP A 525 -19.99 0.99 32.38
N SER A 526 -21.28 1.33 32.25
CA SER A 526 -22.25 1.24 33.35
C SER A 526 -22.92 -0.13 33.51
N MET A 527 -22.75 -1.09 32.59
CA MET A 527 -23.47 -2.38 32.63
C MET A 527 -22.74 -3.52 33.37
N PHE A 528 -21.45 -3.37 33.72
CA PHE A 528 -20.65 -4.44 34.35
C PHE A 528 -19.99 -4.06 35.68
N LYS A 529 -20.61 -3.18 36.47
CA LYS A 529 -20.29 -3.06 37.90
C LYS A 529 -21.10 -4.07 38.72
N LYS A 530 -20.80 -5.36 38.57
CA LYS A 530 -21.07 -6.34 39.63
C LYS A 530 -20.05 -7.47 39.56
N GLU A 531 -19.15 -7.40 40.54
CA GLU A 531 -18.42 -8.51 41.16
C GLU A 531 -17.79 -9.54 40.23
N ASP A 532 -16.46 -9.44 40.06
CA ASP A 532 -15.62 -10.59 40.30
C ASP A 532 -14.30 -10.17 40.96
N SER A 533 -14.22 -10.52 42.24
CA SER A 533 -13.01 -10.57 43.05
C SER A 533 -12.12 -11.74 42.62
N ILE A 534 -10.79 -11.59 42.83
CA ILE A 534 -9.70 -12.60 42.69
C ILE A 534 -9.09 -12.58 41.26
N ASN A 535 -7.81 -12.29 41.00
CA ASN A 535 -6.56 -12.44 41.74
C ASN A 535 -5.53 -11.37 41.33
N ARG A 536 -4.71 -10.91 42.28
CA ARG A 536 -3.62 -9.94 42.06
C ARG A 536 -2.39 -10.63 41.46
N SER A 537 -2.06 -10.34 40.20
CA SER A 537 -0.69 -10.40 39.70
C SER A 537 -0.42 -9.28 38.68
N SER A 538 0.83 -8.86 38.62
CA SER A 538 1.31 -7.61 38.04
C SER A 538 1.31 -7.60 36.50
N ASN A 539 0.33 -6.92 35.91
CA ASN A 539 0.44 -6.03 34.74
C ASN A 539 -0.99 -5.54 34.44
N LYS A 540 -1.32 -4.32 34.87
CA LYS A 540 -2.67 -3.75 34.73
C LYS A 540 -2.97 -3.45 33.25
N SER A 541 -3.53 -4.42 32.54
CA SER A 541 -4.36 -4.19 31.36
C SER A 541 -5.71 -3.65 31.84
N ARG A 542 -6.21 -2.53 31.30
CA ARG A 542 -7.63 -2.17 31.46
C ARG A 542 -8.39 -2.77 30.30
N SER A 543 -9.34 -3.65 30.59
CA SER A 543 -10.30 -4.18 29.62
C SER A 543 -11.40 -3.15 29.38
N PHE A 544 -11.72 -2.89 28.12
CA PHE A 544 -12.89 -2.10 27.71
C PHE A 544 -13.69 -2.91 26.70
N VAL A 545 -15.02 -2.75 26.73
CA VAL A 545 -15.91 -3.37 25.75
C VAL A 545 -15.85 -2.53 24.48
N GLY A 546 -15.31 -3.11 23.40
CA GLY A 546 -15.30 -2.51 22.07
C GLY A 546 -16.35 -3.17 21.19
N VAL A 547 -16.84 -2.44 20.19
CA VAL A 547 -17.68 -3.01 19.14
C VAL A 547 -16.81 -3.17 17.90
N ASP A 548 -16.58 -4.42 17.49
CA ASP A 548 -15.89 -4.72 16.23
C ASP A 548 -16.92 -4.65 15.10
N ASN A 549 -16.81 -3.65 14.23
CA ASN A 549 -17.64 -3.58 13.04
C ASN A 549 -16.98 -4.35 11.89
N TYR A 550 -17.74 -5.27 11.28
CA TYR A 550 -17.34 -6.03 10.10
C TYR A 550 -18.10 -5.54 8.86
N GLU A 551 -17.39 -5.37 7.74
CA GLU A 551 -18.01 -5.28 6.41
C GLU A 551 -17.53 -6.48 5.57
N GLU A 552 -18.29 -7.58 5.60
CA GLU A 552 -18.46 -8.45 4.41
C GLU A 552 -19.95 -8.54 4.12
N GLY A 553 -20.32 -8.30 2.86
CA GLY A 553 -21.61 -8.62 2.24
C GLY A 553 -22.85 -8.60 3.12
N ASP A 554 -23.64 -7.53 3.04
CA ASP A 554 -25.06 -7.38 3.43
C ASP A 554 -25.54 -7.90 4.81
N ASP A 555 -24.69 -8.48 5.66
CA ASP A 555 -25.04 -8.93 7.01
C ASP A 555 -24.24 -8.18 8.08
N TYR A 556 -24.94 -7.33 8.83
CA TYR A 556 -24.44 -6.71 10.07
C TYR A 556 -24.31 -7.79 11.16
N HIS A 557 -23.11 -8.33 11.35
CA HIS A 557 -22.81 -9.13 12.54
C HIS A 557 -22.19 -8.23 13.62
N MET A 558 -22.95 -7.98 14.69
CA MET A 558 -22.45 -7.39 15.93
C MET A 558 -21.54 -8.42 16.60
N ILE A 559 -20.22 -8.19 16.59
CA ILE A 559 -19.28 -8.97 17.40
C ILE A 559 -18.93 -8.13 18.61
N GLU A 560 -19.49 -8.50 19.77
CA GLU A 560 -18.99 -8.04 21.07
C GLU A 560 -17.54 -8.53 21.22
N SER A 561 -16.60 -7.60 21.22
CA SER A 561 -15.18 -7.93 21.34
C SER A 561 -14.57 -7.07 22.44
N THR A 562 -14.07 -7.73 23.48
CA THR A 562 -13.28 -7.07 24.52
C THR A 562 -11.98 -6.58 23.89
N VAL A 563 -11.81 -5.26 23.77
CA VAL A 563 -10.58 -4.68 23.22
C VAL A 563 -9.62 -4.41 24.36
N TYR A 564 -8.50 -5.13 24.35
CA TYR A 564 -7.41 -4.94 25.31
C TYR A 564 -6.48 -3.82 24.83
N ILE A 565 -6.50 -2.67 25.51
CA ILE A 565 -5.48 -1.63 25.33
C ILE A 565 -4.29 -1.99 26.22
N TYR A 566 -3.19 -2.43 25.61
CA TYR A 566 -1.96 -2.74 26.34
C TYR A 566 -1.16 -1.46 26.61
N ASN A 567 -0.51 -1.36 27.77
CA ASN A 567 0.15 -0.16 28.32
C ASN A 567 1.31 0.46 27.51
N ASN A 568 1.54 0.09 26.24
CA ASN A 568 2.57 0.65 25.37
C ASN A 568 2.09 0.93 23.93
N GLN A 569 0.79 0.92 23.64
CA GLN A 569 0.28 1.28 22.32
C GLN A 569 0.06 2.80 22.21
N LYS A 570 0.75 3.45 21.27
CA LYS A 570 0.53 4.86 20.93
C LYS A 570 -0.78 4.97 20.14
N ILE A 571 -1.74 5.73 20.67
CA ILE A 571 -2.95 6.13 19.95
C ILE A 571 -2.56 7.35 19.12
N GLU A 572 -2.67 7.23 17.79
CA GLU A 572 -2.29 8.30 16.86
C GLU A 572 -3.45 9.27 16.61
N SER A 573 -4.70 8.79 16.62
CA SER A 573 -5.87 9.67 16.55
C SER A 573 -7.11 9.15 17.29
N ILE A 574 -7.93 10.11 17.71
CA ILE A 574 -9.20 9.92 18.41
C ILE A 574 -10.25 10.73 17.64
N VAL A 575 -11.23 10.07 17.03
CA VAL A 575 -12.25 10.74 16.20
C VAL A 575 -13.64 10.45 16.76
N PRO A 576 -14.48 11.46 17.03
CA PRO A 576 -15.86 11.23 17.43
C PRO A 576 -16.65 10.55 16.30
N HIS A 577 -17.45 9.55 16.61
CA HIS A 577 -18.28 8.87 15.63
C HIS A 577 -19.45 9.78 15.21
N GLU A 578 -19.63 9.99 13.90
CA GLU A 578 -20.54 11.03 13.35
C GLU A 578 -22.01 10.92 13.79
N ARG A 579 -22.46 9.72 14.19
CA ARG A 579 -23.88 9.43 14.49
C ARG A 579 -24.15 8.91 15.90
N SER A 580 -23.14 8.87 16.78
CA SER A 580 -23.32 8.31 18.13
C SER A 580 -22.31 8.89 19.11
N ASN A 581 -22.55 8.68 20.41
CA ASN A 581 -21.61 9.07 21.47
C ASN A 581 -20.32 8.21 21.49
N LYS A 582 -20.05 7.45 20.42
CA LYS A 582 -18.90 6.56 20.30
C LYS A 582 -17.65 7.31 19.85
N ILE A 583 -16.49 6.75 20.16
CA ILE A 583 -15.18 7.31 19.84
C ILE A 583 -14.39 6.26 19.03
N ILE A 584 -13.81 6.68 17.91
CA ILE A 584 -12.96 5.85 17.07
C ILE A 584 -11.51 6.07 17.49
N LEU A 585 -10.82 4.99 17.89
CA LEU A 585 -9.39 5.01 18.21
C LEU A 585 -8.61 4.46 17.00
N SER A 586 -7.68 5.26 16.47
CA SER A 586 -6.72 4.81 15.47
C SER A 586 -5.31 4.73 16.05
N TYR A 587 -4.63 3.62 15.76
CA TYR A 587 -3.25 3.35 16.17
C TYR A 587 -2.25 3.61 15.03
N THR A 588 -2.71 4.16 13.90
CA THR A 588 -1.89 4.51 12.75
C THR A 588 -2.51 5.69 11.99
N ASP A 589 -1.69 6.54 11.37
CA ASP A 589 -2.18 7.61 10.47
C ASP A 589 -2.74 7.08 9.14
N ASN A 590 -2.48 5.81 8.80
CA ASN A 590 -2.90 5.18 7.55
C ASN A 590 -4.29 4.55 7.67
N VAL A 591 -5.30 5.15 7.00
CA VAL A 591 -6.69 4.68 7.02
C VAL A 591 -6.88 3.32 6.33
N TYR A 592 -6.06 3.00 5.33
CA TYR A 592 -6.21 1.79 4.50
C TYR A 592 -5.11 0.76 4.73
N GLU A 593 -5.44 -0.51 4.46
CA GLU A 593 -4.48 -1.62 4.60
C GLU A 593 -3.37 -1.58 3.55
N THR A 594 -3.69 -1.06 2.37
CA THR A 594 -2.79 -0.89 1.22
C THR A 594 -2.97 0.52 0.62
N PRO A 595 -2.02 1.04 -0.17
CA PRO A 595 -2.10 2.40 -0.72
C PRO A 595 -3.05 2.53 -1.94
N PHE A 596 -3.74 1.46 -2.34
CA PHE A 596 -4.54 1.41 -3.56
C PHE A 596 -5.96 1.99 -3.41
N ALA A 597 -6.32 2.57 -2.26
CA ALA A 597 -7.68 3.07 -2.01
C ALA A 597 -8.14 4.12 -3.04
N ARG A 598 -7.20 4.87 -3.65
CA ARG A 598 -7.45 5.78 -4.76
C ARG A 598 -8.14 5.11 -5.95
N LEU A 599 -8.05 3.78 -6.12
CA LEU A 599 -8.74 3.03 -7.17
C LEU A 599 -10.27 3.06 -7.03
N LYS A 600 -10.78 2.99 -5.79
CA LYS A 600 -12.17 2.67 -5.47
C LYS A 600 -13.20 3.59 -6.14
N PRO A 601 -13.12 4.93 -6.01
CA PRO A 601 -14.16 5.80 -6.58
C PRO A 601 -14.18 5.74 -8.11
N PHE A 602 -13.01 5.65 -8.75
CA PHE A 602 -12.91 5.67 -10.22
C PHE A 602 -13.31 4.34 -10.87
N ILE A 603 -12.96 3.19 -10.28
CA ILE A 603 -13.28 1.90 -10.89
C ILE A 603 -14.79 1.64 -10.88
N ILE A 604 -15.47 2.04 -9.80
CA ILE A 604 -16.92 1.91 -9.69
C ILE A 604 -17.62 2.94 -10.59
N ALA A 605 -17.16 4.20 -10.63
CA ALA A 605 -17.68 5.22 -11.53
C ALA A 605 -17.56 4.79 -13.01
N LYS A 606 -16.43 4.17 -13.39
CA LYS A 606 -16.23 3.61 -14.72
C LYS A 606 -17.25 2.52 -15.03
N GLY A 607 -17.47 1.57 -14.11
CA GLY A 607 -18.51 0.54 -14.25
C GLY A 607 -19.92 1.12 -14.43
N ARG A 608 -20.29 2.11 -13.60
CA ARG A 608 -21.56 2.84 -13.74
C ARG A 608 -21.71 3.51 -15.10
N SER A 609 -20.67 4.20 -15.55
CA SER A 609 -20.66 4.85 -16.86
C SER A 609 -20.81 3.85 -18.00
N MET A 610 -20.15 2.69 -17.93
CA MET A 610 -20.27 1.64 -18.95
C MET A 610 -21.71 1.11 -19.05
N ILE A 611 -22.32 0.75 -17.91
CA ILE A 611 -23.70 0.28 -17.86
C ILE A 611 -24.68 1.33 -18.37
N SER A 612 -24.50 2.58 -17.96
CA SER A 612 -25.34 3.69 -18.42
C SER A 612 -25.26 3.87 -19.94
N LYS A 613 -24.05 3.86 -20.52
CA LYS A 613 -23.83 4.02 -21.96
C LYS A 613 -24.40 2.85 -22.76
N ILE A 614 -24.20 1.62 -22.28
CA ILE A 614 -24.62 0.43 -23.03
C ILE A 614 -26.15 0.28 -23.09
N MET A 615 -26.87 0.70 -22.04
CA MET A 615 -28.33 0.69 -22.06
C MET A 615 -28.86 1.66 -23.12
N ILE A 616 -28.36 2.89 -23.18
CA ILE A 616 -28.76 3.87 -24.21
C ILE A 616 -28.41 3.36 -25.62
N ASN A 617 -27.14 3.02 -25.84
CA ASN A 617 -26.64 2.65 -27.16
C ASN A 617 -27.28 1.36 -27.68
N GLY A 618 -27.43 0.35 -26.81
CA GLY A 618 -28.01 -0.94 -27.19
C GLY A 618 -29.52 -0.88 -27.40
N LEU A 619 -30.24 -0.02 -26.68
CA LEU A 619 -31.67 0.20 -26.90
C LEU A 619 -31.96 1.12 -28.09
N GLN A 620 -30.94 1.87 -28.55
CA GLN A 620 -31.04 2.88 -29.59
C GLN A 620 -32.17 3.87 -29.28
N CYS A 621 -32.15 4.42 -28.08
CA CYS A 621 -33.16 5.36 -27.60
C CYS A 621 -32.53 6.56 -26.91
N GLU A 622 -33.29 7.62 -26.71
CA GLU A 622 -32.85 8.76 -25.91
C GLU A 622 -32.75 8.38 -24.42
N PRO A 623 -31.95 9.11 -23.60
CA PRO A 623 -31.80 8.82 -22.18
C PRO A 623 -33.15 8.67 -21.42
N ASN A 624 -34.12 9.53 -21.72
CA ASN A 624 -35.42 9.53 -21.05
C ASN A 624 -36.28 8.31 -21.37
N ASP A 625 -36.05 7.66 -22.51
CA ASP A 625 -36.82 6.50 -22.96
C ASP A 625 -36.34 5.18 -22.35
N VAL A 626 -35.13 5.15 -21.77
CA VAL A 626 -34.56 3.95 -21.14
C VAL A 626 -35.48 3.39 -20.06
N ASN A 627 -36.24 4.27 -19.39
CA ASN A 627 -37.19 3.93 -18.33
C ASN A 627 -38.33 3.02 -18.80
N ASN A 628 -38.69 3.09 -20.08
CA ASN A 628 -39.74 2.27 -20.66
C ASN A 628 -39.29 0.81 -20.78
N TYR A 629 -37.99 0.58 -20.97
CA TYR A 629 -37.42 -0.72 -21.29
C TYR A 629 -36.74 -1.40 -20.11
N ILE A 630 -35.97 -0.66 -19.31
CA ILE A 630 -35.16 -1.23 -18.24
C ILE A 630 -35.97 -1.41 -16.97
N LYS A 631 -36.08 -2.66 -16.51
CA LYS A 631 -36.83 -3.02 -15.30
C LYS A 631 -35.93 -3.27 -14.08
N ARG A 632 -34.69 -3.68 -14.31
CA ARG A 632 -33.70 -3.87 -13.23
C ARG A 632 -32.28 -3.69 -13.75
N VAL A 633 -31.44 -3.11 -12.91
CA VAL A 633 -29.98 -3.01 -13.05
C VAL A 633 -29.35 -3.50 -11.76
N HIS A 634 -28.35 -4.36 -11.85
CA HIS A 634 -27.58 -4.81 -10.71
C HIS A 634 -26.12 -4.94 -11.12
N THR A 635 -25.28 -4.04 -10.61
CA THR A 635 -23.83 -3.97 -10.82
C THR A 635 -23.44 -3.83 -12.28
N ASP A 636 -23.33 -4.96 -12.96
CA ASP A 636 -22.78 -5.19 -14.28
C ASP A 636 -23.76 -5.94 -15.20
N GLY A 637 -24.99 -6.16 -14.73
CA GLY A 637 -26.09 -6.75 -15.50
C GLY A 637 -27.38 -5.96 -15.41
N PHE A 638 -28.24 -6.14 -16.40
CA PHE A 638 -29.55 -5.48 -16.48
C PHE A 638 -30.58 -6.30 -17.25
N TYR A 639 -31.84 -5.94 -17.05
CA TYR A 639 -33.02 -6.59 -17.60
C TYR A 639 -33.84 -5.61 -18.41
N SER A 640 -34.14 -5.97 -19.65
CA SER A 640 -34.82 -5.13 -20.62
C SER A 640 -36.04 -5.83 -21.19
N THR A 641 -37.13 -5.09 -21.41
CA THR A 641 -38.30 -5.57 -22.18
C THR A 641 -38.04 -5.55 -23.69
N LYS A 642 -37.02 -4.81 -24.14
CA LYS A 642 -36.62 -4.70 -25.54
C LYS A 642 -35.27 -5.38 -25.75
N LYS A 643 -35.18 -6.23 -26.77
CA LYS A 643 -33.90 -6.82 -27.19
C LYS A 643 -32.95 -5.73 -27.65
N LEU A 644 -31.70 -5.77 -27.20
CA LEU A 644 -30.68 -4.82 -27.63
C LEU A 644 -30.25 -5.10 -29.07
N ASN A 645 -30.04 -4.02 -29.83
CA ASN A 645 -29.56 -4.05 -31.20
C ASN A 645 -28.24 -3.29 -31.28
N PHE A 646 -27.18 -3.97 -31.72
CA PHE A 646 -25.88 -3.36 -31.95
C PHE A 646 -25.63 -3.21 -33.45
N ASN A 647 -25.23 -2.02 -33.89
CA ASN A 647 -24.74 -1.84 -35.24
C ASN A 647 -23.41 -2.58 -35.38
N THR A 648 -23.35 -3.59 -36.24
CA THR A 648 -22.18 -4.45 -36.51
C THR A 648 -21.02 -3.72 -37.21
N HIS A 649 -21.05 -2.38 -37.27
CA HIS A 649 -20.19 -1.58 -38.14
C HIS A 649 -19.22 -0.63 -37.43
N SER A 650 -19.20 -0.56 -36.10
CA SER A 650 -18.13 0.13 -35.38
C SER A 650 -16.97 -0.82 -35.04
N LYS A 651 -16.43 -1.52 -36.05
CA LYS A 651 -15.01 -1.91 -36.03
C LYS A 651 -14.18 -0.63 -36.21
N GLY A 652 -14.18 0.23 -35.20
CA GLY A 652 -13.02 1.10 -35.00
C GLY A 652 -11.83 0.20 -34.68
N LYS A 653 -10.62 0.56 -35.12
CA LYS A 653 -9.36 -0.10 -34.71
C LYS A 653 -9.05 0.07 -33.20
N SER A 654 -10.07 0.37 -32.41
CA SER A 654 -10.07 0.81 -31.03
C SER A 654 -10.51 -0.39 -30.17
N HIS A 655 -9.57 -1.01 -29.46
CA HIS A 655 -9.84 -2.01 -28.43
C HIS A 655 -10.35 -1.36 -27.12
N ALA A 656 -11.18 -0.32 -27.24
CA ALA A 656 -11.67 0.42 -26.11
C ALA A 656 -12.67 -0.41 -25.30
N ILE A 657 -12.53 -0.42 -23.97
CA ILE A 657 -13.55 -0.98 -23.06
C ILE A 657 -14.93 -0.29 -23.19
N ASP A 658 -14.97 0.89 -23.81
CA ASP A 658 -16.20 1.64 -24.06
C ASP A 658 -16.90 1.21 -25.37
N ASP A 659 -16.18 0.51 -26.26
CA ASP A 659 -16.68 0.00 -27.54
C ASP A 659 -17.19 -1.45 -27.34
N VAL A 660 -18.26 -1.57 -26.55
CA VAL A 660 -18.76 -2.87 -26.06
C VAL A 660 -19.55 -3.60 -27.14
N GLN A 661 -19.26 -4.90 -27.30
CA GLN A 661 -19.95 -5.82 -28.21
C GLN A 661 -20.72 -6.89 -27.44
N ILE A 662 -21.73 -7.51 -28.09
CA ILE A 662 -22.31 -8.75 -27.58
C ILE A 662 -21.35 -9.89 -27.83
N GLY A 663 -21.01 -10.63 -26.78
CA GLY A 663 -20.11 -11.77 -26.89
C GLY A 663 -19.92 -12.52 -25.58
N VAL A 664 -18.93 -13.41 -25.57
CA VAL A 664 -18.61 -14.26 -24.43
C VAL A 664 -17.16 -14.07 -23.94
N ALA A 665 -16.40 -13.19 -24.60
CA ALA A 665 -15.04 -12.88 -24.17
C ALA A 665 -15.05 -11.94 -22.95
N PRO A 666 -13.99 -11.93 -22.13
CA PRO A 666 -13.85 -10.95 -21.07
C PRO A 666 -13.92 -9.50 -21.61
N GLY A 667 -14.83 -8.71 -21.06
CA GLY A 667 -15.11 -7.33 -21.47
C GLY A 667 -16.37 -7.19 -22.34
N ASP A 668 -16.86 -8.29 -22.92
CA ASP A 668 -18.09 -8.28 -23.72
C ASP A 668 -19.34 -8.20 -22.82
N LEU A 669 -20.42 -7.67 -23.40
CA LEU A 669 -21.75 -7.79 -22.83
C LEU A 669 -22.33 -9.15 -23.24
N LYS A 670 -22.51 -10.07 -22.29
CA LYS A 670 -23.09 -11.37 -22.59
C LYS A 670 -24.61 -11.27 -22.59
N TYR A 671 -25.23 -11.79 -23.64
CA TYR A 671 -26.65 -12.09 -23.63
C TYR A 671 -26.87 -13.38 -22.83
N GLU A 672 -27.58 -13.29 -21.70
CA GLU A 672 -27.84 -14.42 -20.80
C GLU A 672 -29.16 -15.15 -21.13
N GLY A 673 -29.96 -14.61 -22.04
CA GLY A 673 -31.17 -15.26 -22.54
C GLY A 673 -32.43 -14.41 -22.47
N TYR A 674 -33.55 -15.02 -22.86
CA TYR A 674 -34.89 -14.45 -22.82
C TYR A 674 -35.86 -15.37 -22.08
N THR A 675 -36.83 -14.76 -21.39
CA THR A 675 -37.88 -15.48 -20.67
C THR A 675 -39.19 -14.72 -20.80
N GLU A 676 -40.28 -15.43 -21.15
CA GLU A 676 -41.64 -14.86 -21.26
C GLU A 676 -42.26 -14.49 -19.89
N LYS A 677 -41.86 -15.21 -18.84
CA LYS A 677 -42.39 -15.06 -17.48
C LYS A 677 -41.27 -14.78 -16.49
N VAL A 678 -41.04 -13.50 -16.25
CA VAL A 678 -40.10 -13.03 -15.22
C VAL A 678 -40.86 -12.21 -14.20
N ILE A 679 -40.60 -12.48 -12.92
CA ILE A 679 -41.10 -11.66 -11.81
C ILE A 679 -39.92 -10.90 -11.21
N ILE A 680 -40.03 -9.58 -11.21
CA ILE A 680 -39.14 -8.68 -10.49
C ILE A 680 -39.91 -8.10 -9.32
N GLU A 681 -39.32 -8.26 -8.14
CA GLU A 681 -39.72 -7.62 -6.91
C GLU A 681 -38.52 -6.85 -6.37
N LYS A 682 -38.75 -5.62 -5.92
CA LYS A 682 -37.67 -4.78 -5.39
C LYS A 682 -36.95 -5.46 -4.24
N PHE A 683 -35.62 -5.41 -4.27
CA PHE A 683 -34.73 -6.05 -3.29
C PHE A 683 -34.85 -7.57 -3.16
N LYS A 684 -35.61 -8.25 -4.04
CA LYS A 684 -35.64 -9.72 -4.11
C LYS A 684 -34.82 -10.24 -5.28
N LYS A 685 -34.52 -11.54 -5.24
CA LYS A 685 -33.95 -12.28 -6.36
C LYS A 685 -34.96 -12.30 -7.51
N VAL A 686 -34.49 -12.07 -8.73
CA VAL A 686 -35.34 -12.16 -9.94
C VAL A 686 -35.76 -13.62 -10.14
N LEU A 687 -37.05 -13.85 -10.36
CA LEU A 687 -37.61 -15.18 -10.63
C LEU A 687 -37.83 -15.34 -12.14
N GLY A 688 -37.20 -16.34 -12.75
CA GLY A 688 -37.31 -16.63 -14.18
C GLY A 688 -36.10 -17.42 -14.70
N GLU A 689 -36.34 -18.37 -15.61
CA GLU A 689 -35.29 -19.15 -16.26
C GLU A 689 -34.94 -18.54 -17.62
N PHE A 690 -33.76 -17.94 -17.72
CA PHE A 690 -33.24 -17.35 -18.96
C PHE A 690 -32.57 -18.43 -19.80
N LYS A 691 -33.02 -18.58 -21.05
CA LYS A 691 -32.50 -19.54 -22.03
C LYS A 691 -31.96 -18.82 -23.26
#